data_AF-A0A165USQ7-F1
#
_entry.id   AF-A0A165USQ7-F1
#
_cell.length_a   1.000
_cell.length_b   1.000
_cell.length_c   1.000
_cell.angle_alpha   90.00
_cell.angle_beta   90.00
_cell.angle_gamma   90.00
#
_symmetry.space_group_name_H-M   'P 1'
#
loop_
_entity.id
_entity.type
_entity.pdbx_description
1 polymer ?
#
loop_
_entity_poly.entity_id
_entity_poly.type
_entity_poly.pdbx_seq_one_letter_code
_entity_poly.pdbx_strand_id
1 'polypeptide(L)'
;MLATSALVGTVVVAGAILLITFGYSKPPERWWYPFIVSVFSDYYTTGPFAMTTNAREDSPAWDAMPALNLTQARMTYAMSRGEADIEIAWLFNHGEWVDSPSPIGGSPNPNGAETALSKTLTAAGYDYDRISREDLTTATGQNGLLQVGQAQYRALLIDNVSAANPLMLANVIALARQGIPVVWLGDLPRRAIGWSDHVRRDQLVSEQRAQLAKEVQQASGSEVIETLHAAGVLPRLRVVGDAPATIRSQRRRFAAGELVLLFNEHNSGYQQTVIPDTPFERAFLLDPETGDATEITSGPKGELSLSVPARRSRLLLLQGTQARTASTEEEVNQFDWRLWKSPPDSMYPSIRWWWPGNAVETAQLRTELRSMHAAAFRAVELQTLTIGMTEQHLHDQEQRIYQVGSPAYFDNIKTVMSLAEELGMSVDITLGSGWSSGGPFIKRFPEKQLLTASMDVIGPAMHSAPLPPASEPGYVGLTNLVIKNTIGTFDDGAVLHAVVAGKLDDATAPPTLTQLVDLTQHVDGGNLRWQVPAGKHRIFALYENKTAHNVAASAYTNGRLESPVVDHLDPAGAAEYIDTLANPWLDSLAPYKPRAVFIDSFELIGELPWSSVFASTFESMHDYDITPYLPLVFKSRGESKYVNVVIPSDSAYQSTDEMAARIREDYELTREHLFESGFLRPMKDWSEQRGVQLRVQAHGGYGDYLDSYKIADVPESEALFASGSYDFLKLAASAGNVAGRRFISSESFISLTLDFDALTPDDYYFLAGHAFSAGINRTVHHGYAYHYLLP
;
A
#
# COMPACT_ATOMS: atom_id res chain seq x y z
N MET A 1 -3.49 20.15 -33.35
CA MET A 1 -4.91 20.39 -33.01
C MET A 1 -5.46 19.07 -32.47
N LEU A 2 -5.48 18.93 -31.13
CA LEU A 2 -6.10 17.79 -30.46
C LEU A 2 -7.62 17.88 -30.65
N ALA A 3 -8.23 16.88 -31.28
CA ALA A 3 -9.68 16.82 -31.44
C ALA A 3 -10.30 16.27 -30.14
N THR A 4 -10.53 17.13 -29.15
CA THR A 4 -11.34 16.80 -27.98
C THR A 4 -12.81 16.68 -28.38
N SER A 5 -13.32 15.45 -28.44
CA SER A 5 -14.75 15.18 -28.49
C SER A 5 -15.23 14.90 -27.06
N ALA A 6 -16.07 15.77 -26.51
CA ALA A 6 -16.67 15.53 -25.19
C ALA A 6 -17.91 14.64 -25.37
N LEU A 7 -17.91 13.43 -24.80
CA LEU A 7 -19.13 12.66 -24.61
C LEU A 7 -19.68 12.97 -23.23
N VAL A 8 -20.90 13.52 -23.17
CA VAL A 8 -21.61 13.72 -21.90
C VAL A 8 -22.37 12.43 -21.59
N GLY A 9 -21.85 11.62 -20.68
CA GLY A 9 -22.55 10.47 -20.14
C GLY A 9 -23.27 10.82 -18.85
N THR A 10 -24.51 10.36 -18.69
CA THR A 10 -25.21 10.41 -17.40
C THR A 10 -25.14 9.02 -16.78
N VAL A 11 -24.47 8.86 -15.63
CA VAL A 11 -24.53 7.62 -14.86
C VAL A 11 -25.45 7.85 -13.67
N VAL A 12 -26.56 7.12 -13.62
CA VAL A 12 -27.43 7.07 -12.44
C VAL A 12 -26.98 5.89 -11.61
N VAL A 13 -26.26 6.14 -10.52
CA VAL A 13 -25.96 5.12 -9.51
C VAL A 13 -26.79 5.43 -8.27
N ALA A 14 -27.67 4.50 -7.89
CA ALA A 14 -28.42 4.52 -6.64
C ALA A 14 -29.10 5.86 -6.27
N GLY A 15 -29.72 6.55 -7.24
CA GLY A 15 -30.50 7.78 -7.00
C GLY A 15 -29.70 9.09 -7.01
N ALA A 16 -28.37 9.04 -7.17
CA ALA A 16 -27.56 10.21 -7.48
C ALA A 16 -27.29 10.29 -8.99
N ILE A 17 -27.61 11.44 -9.61
CA ILE A 17 -27.23 11.73 -11.00
C ILE A 17 -25.78 12.24 -10.96
N LEU A 18 -24.83 11.38 -11.33
CA LEU A 18 -23.45 11.79 -11.52
C LEU A 18 -23.25 12.12 -13.02
N LEU A 19 -23.26 13.42 -13.32
CA LEU A 19 -22.85 13.94 -14.64
C LEU A 19 -21.32 13.99 -14.66
N ILE A 20 -20.68 12.96 -15.20
CA ILE A 20 -19.24 13.01 -15.46
C ILE A 20 -19.02 13.17 -16.97
N THR A 21 -18.47 14.32 -17.36
CA THR A 21 -17.95 14.55 -18.71
C THR A 21 -16.57 13.92 -18.81
N PHE A 22 -16.45 12.80 -19.52
CA PHE A 22 -15.16 12.18 -19.82
C PHE A 22 -14.66 12.63 -21.19
N GLY A 23 -13.48 13.22 -21.24
CA GLY A 23 -12.73 13.42 -22.48
C GLY A 23 -12.02 12.13 -22.89
N TYR A 24 -12.01 11.82 -24.19
CA TYR A 24 -11.20 10.74 -24.74
C TYR A 24 -9.77 11.24 -24.97
N SER A 25 -8.77 10.65 -24.31
CA SER A 25 -7.36 10.84 -24.67
C SER A 25 -6.93 9.71 -25.58
N LYS A 26 -6.73 10.01 -26.87
CA LYS A 26 -6.02 9.10 -27.77
C LYS A 26 -4.52 9.33 -27.57
N PRO A 27 -3.70 8.30 -27.34
CA PRO A 27 -2.26 8.45 -27.51
C PRO A 27 -1.95 8.96 -28.93
N PRO A 28 -0.83 9.69 -29.15
CA PRO A 28 -0.44 10.15 -30.47
C PRO A 28 -0.49 8.98 -31.48
N GLU A 29 -1.02 9.26 -32.67
CA GLU A 29 -1.50 8.25 -33.61
C GLU A 29 -0.56 7.04 -33.73
N ARG A 30 -1.12 5.84 -33.44
CA ARG A 30 -0.53 4.49 -33.56
C ARG A 30 0.23 3.93 -32.37
N TRP A 31 0.33 4.55 -31.19
CA TRP A 31 1.09 3.96 -30.08
C TRP A 31 0.21 3.35 -28.99
N TRP A 32 0.63 2.20 -28.46
CA TRP A 32 -0.01 1.60 -27.29
C TRP A 32 0.49 2.24 -26.00
N TYR A 33 -0.47 2.48 -25.09
CA TYR A 33 -0.21 2.84 -23.71
C TYR A 33 -1.20 2.10 -22.81
N PRO A 34 -0.76 1.52 -21.68
CA PRO A 34 -1.61 0.64 -20.90
C PRO A 34 -2.78 1.32 -20.18
N PHE A 35 -2.61 2.53 -19.65
CA PHE A 35 -3.60 3.13 -18.73
C PHE A 35 -4.32 4.35 -19.33
N ILE A 36 -4.91 4.19 -20.51
CA ILE A 36 -5.72 5.23 -21.19
C ILE A 36 -7.13 5.37 -20.60
N VAL A 37 -7.80 6.51 -20.84
CA VAL A 37 -9.24 6.64 -20.50
C VAL A 37 -10.11 6.01 -21.56
N SER A 38 -11.08 5.20 -21.11
CA SER A 38 -12.24 4.86 -21.92
C SER A 38 -13.42 4.42 -21.08
N VAL A 39 -14.51 5.17 -21.18
CA VAL A 39 -15.77 4.90 -20.45
C VAL A 39 -16.86 4.36 -21.39
N PHE A 40 -16.73 4.57 -22.70
CA PHE A 40 -17.74 4.20 -23.72
C PHE A 40 -17.18 3.47 -24.95
N SER A 41 -15.96 2.92 -24.84
CA SER A 41 -15.31 2.21 -25.95
C SER A 41 -15.07 0.75 -25.60
N ASP A 42 -14.65 -0.04 -26.60
CA ASP A 42 -14.30 -1.46 -26.45
C ASP A 42 -12.87 -1.69 -25.91
N TYR A 43 -12.22 -0.64 -25.38
CA TYR A 43 -10.93 -0.79 -24.71
C TYR A 43 -11.09 -1.45 -23.34
N TYR A 44 -10.08 -2.24 -22.98
CA TYR A 44 -9.86 -2.77 -21.64
C TYR A 44 -9.14 -1.71 -20.80
N THR A 45 -9.73 -1.23 -19.71
CA THR A 45 -9.22 -0.10 -18.90
C THR A 45 -9.41 -0.34 -17.39
N THR A 46 -8.67 0.40 -16.55
CA THR A 46 -8.71 0.40 -15.07
C THR A 46 -9.78 1.34 -14.50
N GLY A 47 -10.79 1.69 -15.30
CA GLY A 47 -11.86 2.59 -14.89
C GLY A 47 -11.82 3.97 -15.55
N PRO A 48 -12.48 4.97 -14.96
CA PRO A 48 -12.79 6.22 -15.65
C PRO A 48 -11.63 7.22 -15.75
N PHE A 49 -10.48 6.96 -15.14
CA PHE A 49 -9.36 7.90 -15.04
C PHE A 49 -8.12 7.36 -15.76
N ALA A 50 -7.40 8.25 -16.45
CA ALA A 50 -6.16 7.91 -17.13
C ALA A 50 -5.01 8.02 -16.13
N MET A 51 -4.15 7.00 -16.10
CA MET A 51 -2.93 7.02 -15.30
C MET A 51 -1.76 7.20 -16.26
N THR A 52 -1.38 8.44 -16.53
CA THR A 52 -0.47 8.75 -17.63
C THR A 52 0.82 9.37 -17.15
N THR A 53 1.91 8.84 -17.69
CA THR A 53 3.24 9.44 -17.70
C THR A 53 3.98 8.90 -18.90
N ASN A 54 4.45 9.80 -19.76
CA ASN A 54 5.27 9.43 -20.91
C ASN A 54 6.76 9.48 -20.53
N ALA A 55 7.26 8.46 -19.83
CA ALA A 55 8.70 8.35 -19.58
C ALA A 55 9.38 7.64 -20.77
N ARG A 56 9.34 8.24 -21.98
CA ARG A 56 9.89 7.68 -23.23
C ARG A 56 10.59 8.74 -24.08
N GLU A 57 11.34 8.32 -25.10
CA GLU A 57 12.19 9.17 -25.95
C GLU A 57 11.46 10.28 -26.70
N ASP A 58 10.15 10.14 -26.91
CA ASP A 58 9.33 11.16 -27.58
C ASP A 58 8.75 12.20 -26.60
N SER A 59 8.94 12.01 -25.29
CA SER A 59 8.48 12.96 -24.29
C SER A 59 9.43 14.15 -24.14
N PRO A 60 8.92 15.38 -23.95
CA PRO A 60 9.73 16.56 -23.67
C PRO A 60 10.66 16.40 -22.45
N ALA A 61 10.32 15.54 -21.49
CA ALA A 61 11.11 15.32 -20.28
C ALA A 61 12.29 14.34 -20.46
N TRP A 62 12.32 13.56 -21.54
CA TRP A 62 13.29 12.47 -21.71
C TRP A 62 14.75 12.94 -21.75
N ASP A 63 15.01 14.03 -22.47
CA ASP A 63 16.36 14.61 -22.56
C ASP A 63 16.90 15.09 -21.20
N ALA A 64 16.00 15.37 -20.25
CA ALA A 64 16.37 15.74 -18.88
C ALA A 64 16.64 14.53 -17.97
N MET A 65 16.24 13.31 -18.37
CA MET A 65 16.32 12.10 -17.54
C MET A 65 17.73 11.79 -17.04
N PRO A 66 18.82 11.91 -17.82
CA PRO A 66 20.17 11.66 -17.30
C PRO A 66 20.51 12.52 -16.07
N ALA A 67 20.15 13.80 -16.08
CA ALA A 67 20.40 14.72 -14.98
C ALA A 67 19.44 14.49 -13.80
N LEU A 68 18.15 14.25 -14.09
CA LEU A 68 17.13 13.91 -13.09
C LEU A 68 17.48 12.63 -12.34
N ASN A 69 17.90 11.59 -13.07
CA ASN A 69 18.24 10.29 -12.51
C ASN A 69 19.56 10.32 -11.75
N LEU A 70 20.56 11.12 -12.18
CA LEU A 70 21.76 11.37 -11.40
C LEU A 70 21.44 12.09 -10.07
N THR A 71 20.53 13.07 -10.09
CA THR A 71 20.06 13.75 -8.88
C THR A 71 19.41 12.76 -7.92
N GLN A 72 18.48 11.93 -8.42
CA GLN A 72 17.84 10.88 -7.64
C GLN A 72 18.83 9.83 -7.14
N ALA A 73 19.90 9.51 -7.89
CA ALA A 73 20.94 8.59 -7.47
C ALA A 73 21.76 9.14 -6.30
N ARG A 74 22.07 10.45 -6.30
CA ARG A 74 22.73 11.12 -5.17
C ARG A 74 21.84 11.17 -3.94
N MET A 75 20.54 11.44 -4.12
CA MET A 75 19.56 11.39 -3.04
C MET A 75 19.43 9.96 -2.48
N THR A 76 19.26 8.94 -3.32
CA THR A 76 19.24 7.51 -2.94
C THR A 76 20.49 7.12 -2.17
N TYR A 77 21.65 7.52 -2.67
CA TYR A 77 22.92 7.28 -2.00
C TYR A 77 22.94 7.87 -0.59
N ALA A 78 22.61 9.16 -0.45
CA ALA A 78 22.60 9.86 0.83
C ALA A 78 21.56 9.27 1.80
N MET A 79 20.34 9.04 1.33
CA MET A 79 19.20 8.60 2.15
C MET A 79 19.19 7.09 2.45
N SER A 80 20.17 6.35 1.92
CA SER A 80 20.43 4.94 2.25
C SER A 80 21.68 4.73 3.12
N ARG A 81 22.32 5.82 3.59
CA ARG A 81 23.42 5.75 4.57
C ARG A 81 22.88 5.55 5.98
N GLY A 82 23.67 4.93 6.84
CA GLY A 82 23.36 4.80 8.27
C GLY A 82 21.94 4.30 8.55
N GLU A 83 21.38 4.76 9.66
CA GLU A 83 20.03 4.46 10.14
C GLU A 83 19.14 5.70 10.05
N ALA A 84 17.82 5.52 9.91
CA ALA A 84 16.88 6.63 10.02
C ALA A 84 16.91 7.20 11.45
N ASP A 85 16.90 8.52 11.59
CA ASP A 85 16.91 9.18 12.88
C ASP A 85 15.63 10.00 13.08
N ILE A 86 14.62 9.37 13.67
CA ILE A 86 13.22 9.84 13.68
C ILE A 86 12.75 10.05 15.12
N GLU A 87 12.06 11.15 15.39
CA GLU A 87 11.69 11.52 16.76
C GLU A 87 10.48 10.76 17.29
N ILE A 88 9.45 10.57 16.45
CA ILE A 88 8.13 10.14 16.91
C ILE A 88 7.77 8.79 16.27
N ALA A 89 7.46 7.80 17.10
CA ALA A 89 6.69 6.65 16.67
C ALA A 89 5.20 6.98 16.86
N TRP A 90 4.42 6.97 15.78
CA TRP A 90 3.01 7.34 15.80
C TRP A 90 2.17 6.13 15.43
N LEU A 91 1.33 5.65 16.35
CA LEU A 91 0.47 4.48 16.15
C LEU A 91 -0.47 4.66 14.95
N PHE A 92 -0.39 3.75 13.99
CA PHE A 92 -1.32 3.65 12.87
C PHE A 92 -2.59 2.92 13.31
N ASN A 93 -3.75 3.53 13.10
CA ASN A 93 -5.01 2.90 13.44
C ASN A 93 -5.47 1.99 12.29
N HIS A 94 -5.93 0.81 12.68
CA HIS A 94 -6.56 -0.12 11.76
C HIS A 94 -7.72 0.57 11.00
N GLY A 95 -7.69 0.50 9.67
CA GLY A 95 -8.70 1.10 8.79
C GLY A 95 -8.61 2.63 8.62
N GLU A 96 -7.55 3.26 9.10
CA GLU A 96 -7.35 4.73 8.99
C GLU A 96 -7.14 5.19 7.55
N TRP A 97 -6.59 4.33 6.68
CA TRP A 97 -6.56 4.58 5.25
C TRP A 97 -7.78 4.00 4.57
N VAL A 98 -8.73 4.87 4.25
CA VAL A 98 -9.83 4.53 3.36
C VAL A 98 -9.29 4.51 1.93
N ASP A 99 -9.54 3.41 1.20
CA ASP A 99 -9.34 3.32 -0.25
C ASP A 99 -10.22 4.38 -0.94
N SER A 100 -9.76 5.62 -1.00
CA SER A 100 -10.49 6.75 -1.56
C SER A 100 -9.60 7.48 -2.58
N PRO A 101 -10.07 7.66 -3.81
CA PRO A 101 -9.36 8.48 -4.79
C PRO A 101 -9.49 9.93 -4.35
N SER A 102 -8.39 10.68 -4.33
CA SER A 102 -8.53 12.13 -4.18
C SER A 102 -8.99 12.76 -5.51
N PRO A 103 -9.71 13.90 -5.48
CA PRO A 103 -10.22 14.55 -6.68
C PRO A 103 -9.10 14.87 -7.68
N ILE A 104 -9.33 14.55 -8.95
CA ILE A 104 -8.36 14.64 -10.03
C ILE A 104 -8.64 15.91 -10.86
N GLY A 105 -7.66 16.82 -10.90
CA GLY A 105 -7.60 17.94 -11.84
C GLY A 105 -6.58 19.01 -11.40
N GLY A 106 -5.52 19.22 -12.18
CA GLY A 106 -4.52 20.28 -11.96
C GLY A 106 -3.09 19.77 -11.76
N SER A 107 -2.18 20.68 -11.38
CA SER A 107 -0.79 20.34 -11.04
C SER A 107 -0.72 19.33 -9.89
N PRO A 108 0.32 18.48 -9.81
CA PRO A 108 0.46 17.52 -8.72
C PRO A 108 0.36 18.21 -7.34
N ASN A 109 -0.60 17.78 -6.51
CA ASN A 109 -0.80 18.28 -5.16
C ASN A 109 -0.84 17.11 -4.17
N PRO A 110 0.32 16.49 -3.87
CA PRO A 110 0.38 15.36 -2.95
C PRO A 110 -0.03 15.74 -1.52
N ASN A 111 -0.07 17.04 -1.18
CA ASN A 111 -0.49 17.53 0.12
C ASN A 111 -2.02 17.58 0.30
N GLY A 112 -2.80 17.34 -0.76
CA GLY A 112 -4.27 17.39 -0.71
C GLY A 112 -4.87 16.37 0.26
N ALA A 113 -4.30 15.16 0.31
CA ALA A 113 -4.78 14.05 1.11
C ALA A 113 -4.03 13.84 2.43
N GLU A 114 -3.01 14.66 2.72
CA GLU A 114 -2.26 14.59 3.96
C GLU A 114 -3.09 15.14 5.14
N THR A 115 -3.02 14.44 6.28
CA THR A 115 -3.73 14.77 7.51
C THR A 115 -3.27 16.09 8.13
N ALA A 116 -4.17 16.76 8.86
CA ALA A 116 -3.84 18.00 9.56
C ALA A 116 -2.77 17.79 10.65
N LEU A 117 -2.76 16.61 11.29
CA LEU A 117 -1.78 16.28 12.32
C LEU A 117 -0.38 16.11 11.73
N SER A 118 -0.24 15.38 10.61
CA SER A 118 1.03 15.30 9.87
C SER A 118 1.57 16.68 9.49
N LYS A 119 0.71 17.52 8.89
CA LYS A 119 1.07 18.89 8.52
C LYS A 119 1.55 19.69 9.73
N THR A 120 0.90 19.53 10.88
CA THR A 120 1.28 20.22 12.11
C THR A 120 2.65 19.76 12.63
N LEU A 121 2.90 18.45 12.65
CA LEU A 121 4.18 17.87 13.08
C LEU A 121 5.34 18.30 12.17
N THR A 122 5.16 18.12 10.86
CA THR A 122 6.19 18.43 9.86
C THR A 122 6.48 19.93 9.78
N ALA A 123 5.46 20.79 9.88
CA ALA A 123 5.64 22.24 9.97
C ALA A 123 6.48 22.68 11.17
N ALA A 124 6.41 21.94 12.28
CA ALA A 124 7.20 22.19 13.48
C ALA A 124 8.60 21.55 13.42
N GLY A 125 8.95 20.86 12.32
CA GLY A 125 10.26 20.24 12.09
C GLY A 125 10.41 18.84 12.69
N TYR A 126 9.32 18.20 13.12
CA TYR A 126 9.33 16.81 13.53
C TYR A 126 9.27 15.88 12.32
N ASP A 127 10.00 14.77 12.42
CA ASP A 127 9.79 13.60 11.60
C ASP A 127 9.10 12.50 12.42
N TYR A 128 8.39 11.61 11.75
CA TYR A 128 7.70 10.49 12.40
C TYR A 128 7.71 9.25 11.52
N ASP A 129 7.62 8.09 12.18
CA ASP A 129 7.26 6.82 11.58
C ASP A 129 5.90 6.37 12.12
N ARG A 130 5.15 5.66 11.28
CA ARG A 130 3.95 4.93 11.65
C ARG A 130 4.34 3.55 12.20
N ILE A 131 3.71 3.12 13.30
CA ILE A 131 3.94 1.79 13.89
C ILE A 131 2.62 1.02 14.04
N SER A 132 2.65 -0.31 13.94
CA SER A 132 1.45 -1.14 14.06
C SER A 132 1.05 -1.36 15.52
N ARG A 133 -0.13 -1.95 15.72
CA ARG A 133 -0.55 -2.40 17.06
C ARG A 133 0.34 -3.53 17.57
N GLU A 134 0.76 -4.44 16.70
CA GLU A 134 1.65 -5.55 17.05
C GLU A 134 3.02 -5.02 17.50
N ASP A 135 3.57 -4.04 16.79
CA ASP A 135 4.80 -3.34 17.15
C ASP A 135 4.74 -2.81 18.60
N LEU A 136 3.63 -2.20 19.00
CA LEU A 136 3.45 -1.69 20.36
C LEU A 136 3.34 -2.76 21.43
N THR A 137 2.98 -4.01 21.10
CA THR A 137 2.95 -5.08 22.10
C THR A 137 4.36 -5.57 22.47
N THR A 138 5.34 -5.38 21.58
CA THR A 138 6.72 -5.85 21.76
C THR A 138 7.74 -4.72 21.94
N ALA A 139 7.31 -3.47 21.75
CA ALA A 139 8.15 -2.29 21.96
C ALA A 139 8.73 -2.22 23.38
N THR A 140 9.96 -1.70 23.50
CA THR A 140 10.67 -1.59 24.79
C THR A 140 11.25 -0.20 24.99
N GLY A 141 11.46 0.21 26.24
CA GLY A 141 12.18 1.44 26.58
C GLY A 141 13.63 1.12 26.95
N GLN A 142 14.59 1.76 26.27
CA GLN A 142 16.01 1.62 26.59
C GLN A 142 16.71 2.98 26.53
N ASN A 143 17.40 3.36 27.60
CA ASN A 143 18.15 4.63 27.70
C ASN A 143 17.31 5.89 27.40
N GLY A 144 16.02 5.87 27.75
CA GLY A 144 15.10 6.98 27.47
C GLY A 144 14.62 7.06 26.01
N LEU A 145 14.90 6.04 25.20
CA LEU A 145 14.40 5.89 23.83
C LEU A 145 13.43 4.71 23.73
N LEU A 146 12.41 4.87 22.91
CA LEU A 146 11.47 3.83 22.52
C LEU A 146 12.10 2.99 21.40
N GLN A 147 12.29 1.70 21.63
CA GLN A 147 12.72 0.73 20.62
C GLN A 147 11.49 0.02 20.03
N VAL A 148 11.35 0.06 18.72
CA VAL A 148 10.33 -0.69 17.95
C VAL A 148 11.03 -1.39 16.78
N GLY A 149 11.01 -2.72 16.75
CA GLY A 149 11.83 -3.47 15.81
C GLY A 149 13.30 -3.05 15.90
N GLN A 150 13.88 -2.63 14.78
CA GLN A 150 15.24 -2.09 14.70
C GLN A 150 15.31 -0.56 14.85
N ALA A 151 14.18 0.15 14.87
CA ALA A 151 14.13 1.60 14.95
C ALA A 151 14.03 2.13 16.39
N GLN A 152 14.53 3.35 16.61
CA GLN A 152 14.52 4.05 17.89
C GLN A 152 13.87 5.42 17.78
N TYR A 153 13.06 5.78 18.77
CA TYR A 153 12.27 7.01 18.81
C TYR A 153 12.39 7.70 20.17
N ARG A 154 12.11 9.00 20.21
CA ARG A 154 12.10 9.81 21.44
C ARG A 154 10.73 9.90 22.09
N ALA A 155 9.66 9.60 21.36
CA ALA A 155 8.30 9.67 21.86
C ALA A 155 7.39 8.68 21.16
N LEU A 156 6.33 8.28 21.88
CA LEU A 156 5.17 7.59 21.34
C LEU A 156 4.01 8.58 21.20
N LEU A 157 3.44 8.68 20.00
CA LEU A 157 2.21 9.40 19.72
C LEU A 157 1.09 8.40 19.44
N ILE A 158 -0.04 8.57 20.12
CA ILE A 158 -1.25 7.77 19.90
C ILE A 158 -2.42 8.73 19.74
N ASP A 159 -3.19 8.58 18.68
CA ASP A 159 -4.43 9.32 18.46
C ASP A 159 -5.56 8.37 18.05
N ASN A 160 -6.81 8.80 18.24
CA ASN A 160 -8.01 8.15 17.69
C ASN A 160 -8.22 6.65 18.05
N VAL A 161 -7.74 6.20 19.22
CA VAL A 161 -7.96 4.83 19.71
C VAL A 161 -9.16 4.77 20.65
N SER A 162 -10.33 4.39 20.11
CA SER A 162 -11.57 4.22 20.90
C SER A 162 -11.65 2.88 21.65
N ALA A 163 -10.99 1.86 21.12
CA ALA A 163 -10.89 0.51 21.68
C ALA A 163 -9.45 -0.01 21.53
N ALA A 164 -8.97 -0.78 22.52
CA ALA A 164 -7.56 -1.21 22.55
C ALA A 164 -7.37 -2.63 23.06
N ASN A 165 -6.28 -3.29 22.64
CA ASN A 165 -5.84 -4.53 23.24
C ASN A 165 -5.30 -4.26 24.66
N PRO A 166 -5.77 -4.96 25.71
CA PRO A 166 -5.27 -4.77 27.08
C PRO A 166 -3.75 -5.00 27.23
N LEU A 167 -3.15 -5.89 26.44
CA LEU A 167 -1.70 -6.12 26.42
C LEU A 167 -0.96 -4.90 25.87
N MET A 168 -1.46 -4.32 24.77
CA MET A 168 -0.91 -3.08 24.20
C MET A 168 -0.96 -1.94 25.23
N LEU A 169 -2.10 -1.74 25.91
CA LEU A 169 -2.22 -0.70 26.94
C LEU A 169 -1.29 -0.93 28.13
N ALA A 170 -1.15 -2.19 28.57
CA ALA A 170 -0.19 -2.52 29.63
C ALA A 170 1.23 -2.14 29.23
N ASN A 171 1.62 -2.39 27.98
CA ASN A 171 2.95 -2.04 27.50
C ASN A 171 3.13 -0.52 27.37
N VAL A 172 2.14 0.21 26.84
CA VAL A 172 2.18 1.68 26.78
C VAL A 172 2.35 2.30 28.18
N ILE A 173 1.64 1.80 29.19
CA ILE A 173 1.81 2.23 30.58
C ILE A 173 3.21 1.90 31.09
N ALA A 174 3.74 0.72 30.77
CA ALA A 174 5.10 0.33 31.16
C ALA A 174 6.17 1.23 30.53
N LEU A 175 6.04 1.57 29.25
CA LEU A 175 6.92 2.50 28.54
C LEU A 175 6.89 3.90 29.17
N ALA A 176 5.70 4.43 29.47
CA ALA A 176 5.55 5.72 30.15
C ALA A 176 6.26 5.73 31.51
N ARG A 177 6.10 4.66 32.31
CA ARG A 177 6.79 4.50 33.61
C ARG A 177 8.31 4.36 33.50
N GLN A 178 8.81 3.88 32.36
CA GLN A 178 10.25 3.85 32.07
C GLN A 178 10.78 5.22 31.65
N GLY A 179 9.93 6.25 31.60
CA GLY A 179 10.29 7.61 31.25
C GLY A 179 10.25 7.90 29.75
N ILE A 180 9.65 7.02 28.94
CA ILE A 180 9.37 7.31 27.53
C ILE A 180 8.22 8.31 27.45
N PRO A 181 8.39 9.48 26.80
CA PRO A 181 7.29 10.39 26.51
C PRO A 181 6.18 9.69 25.72
N VAL A 182 4.95 9.73 26.22
CA VAL A 182 3.76 9.21 25.55
C VAL A 182 2.74 10.34 25.46
N VAL A 183 2.51 10.82 24.24
CA VAL A 183 1.49 11.82 23.92
C VAL A 183 0.25 11.12 23.40
N TRP A 184 -0.87 11.32 24.09
CA TRP A 184 -2.16 10.74 23.72
C TRP A 184 -3.12 11.83 23.27
N LEU A 185 -3.55 11.78 22.01
CA LEU A 185 -4.45 12.77 21.45
C LEU A 185 -5.91 12.30 21.50
N GLY A 186 -6.76 13.13 22.11
CA GLY A 186 -8.18 12.85 22.25
C GLY A 186 -8.49 11.86 23.38
N ASP A 187 -9.61 11.15 23.26
CA ASP A 187 -10.12 10.28 24.32
C ASP A 187 -9.27 9.02 24.52
N LEU A 188 -9.16 8.60 25.79
CA LEU A 188 -8.60 7.29 26.15
C LEU A 188 -9.61 6.16 25.84
N PRO A 189 -9.14 4.94 25.54
CA PRO A 189 -9.99 3.85 25.08
C PRO A 189 -11.01 3.47 26.16
N ARG A 190 -12.23 3.20 25.71
CA ARG A 190 -13.37 2.91 26.60
C ARG A 190 -13.59 1.42 26.82
N ARG A 191 -13.07 0.58 25.92
CA ARG A 191 -13.30 -0.86 25.88
C ARG A 191 -12.12 -1.61 25.27
N ALA A 192 -12.11 -2.93 25.46
CA ALA A 192 -11.23 -3.81 24.73
C ALA A 192 -11.68 -3.99 23.28
N ILE A 193 -10.75 -4.36 22.40
CA ILE A 193 -11.10 -4.93 21.08
C ILE A 193 -11.57 -6.38 21.22
N GLY A 194 -12.40 -6.82 20.28
CA GLY A 194 -12.85 -8.22 20.18
C GLY A 194 -13.95 -8.61 21.16
N TRP A 195 -14.51 -9.81 20.95
CA TRP A 195 -15.75 -10.28 21.60
C TRP A 195 -15.53 -11.24 22.77
N SER A 196 -14.57 -12.15 22.66
CA SER A 196 -14.30 -13.16 23.68
C SER A 196 -13.98 -12.53 25.04
N ASP A 197 -14.60 -12.99 26.14
CA ASP A 197 -14.41 -12.44 27.49
C ASP A 197 -14.45 -10.89 27.57
N HIS A 198 -15.22 -10.23 26.68
CA HIS A 198 -15.16 -8.77 26.52
C HIS A 198 -15.54 -8.02 27.80
N VAL A 199 -16.47 -8.53 28.61
CA VAL A 199 -16.86 -7.88 29.87
C VAL A 199 -15.67 -7.73 30.82
N ARG A 200 -14.88 -8.79 30.99
CA ARG A 200 -13.68 -8.76 31.82
C ARG A 200 -12.58 -7.93 31.19
N ARG A 201 -12.37 -8.06 29.87
CA ARG A 201 -11.35 -7.29 29.14
C ARG A 201 -11.67 -5.78 29.14
N ASP A 202 -12.94 -5.40 29.06
CA ASP A 202 -13.40 -4.02 29.21
C ASP A 202 -13.15 -3.50 30.62
N GLN A 203 -13.41 -4.31 31.64
CA GLN A 203 -13.05 -3.95 33.00
C GLN A 203 -11.54 -3.71 33.13
N LEU A 204 -10.71 -4.58 32.53
CA LEU A 204 -9.26 -4.39 32.52
C LEU A 204 -8.85 -3.11 31.79
N VAL A 205 -9.44 -2.81 30.62
CA VAL A 205 -9.20 -1.53 29.92
C VAL A 205 -9.63 -0.34 30.76
N SER A 206 -10.75 -0.43 31.47
CA SER A 206 -11.22 0.62 32.39
C SER A 206 -10.24 0.86 33.54
N GLU A 207 -9.70 -0.20 34.13
CA GLU A 207 -8.67 -0.12 35.17
C GLU A 207 -7.37 0.47 34.63
N GLN A 208 -6.94 0.04 33.44
CA GLN A 208 -5.74 0.56 32.77
C GLN A 208 -5.91 2.02 32.34
N ARG A 209 -7.09 2.43 31.88
CA ARG A 209 -7.39 3.81 31.50
C ARG A 209 -7.11 4.79 32.63
N ALA A 210 -7.48 4.43 33.87
CA ALA A 210 -7.20 5.25 35.04
C ALA A 210 -5.70 5.36 35.38
N GLN A 211 -4.91 4.35 35.03
CA GLN A 211 -3.45 4.39 35.14
C GLN A 211 -2.86 5.23 34.02
N LEU A 212 -3.25 4.94 32.77
CA LEU A 212 -2.82 5.63 31.56
C LEU A 212 -2.98 7.14 31.70
N ALA A 213 -4.14 7.62 32.17
CA ALA A 213 -4.41 9.05 32.39
C ALA A 213 -3.43 9.76 33.33
N LYS A 214 -2.69 9.02 34.17
CA LYS A 214 -1.68 9.58 35.09
C LYS A 214 -0.27 9.54 34.51
N GLU A 215 -0.02 8.63 33.57
CA GLU A 215 1.32 8.30 33.07
C GLU A 215 1.58 8.98 31.70
N VAL A 216 0.54 9.27 30.92
CA VAL A 216 0.65 9.86 29.58
C VAL A 216 0.30 11.36 29.58
N GLN A 217 0.81 12.07 28.58
CA GLN A 217 0.43 13.46 28.31
C GLN A 217 -0.78 13.47 27.38
N GLN A 218 -1.98 13.68 27.92
CA GLN A 218 -3.20 13.77 27.13
C GLN A 218 -3.38 15.20 26.58
N ALA A 219 -3.68 15.34 25.28
CA ALA A 219 -3.84 16.64 24.62
C ALA A 219 -4.84 16.58 23.46
N SER A 220 -5.22 17.74 22.91
CA SER A 220 -5.88 17.82 21.60
C SER A 220 -4.87 17.84 20.45
N GLY A 221 -5.31 17.52 19.23
CA GLY A 221 -4.43 17.55 18.05
C GLY A 221 -3.79 18.92 17.79
N SER A 222 -4.45 20.01 18.16
CA SER A 222 -3.90 21.37 18.04
C SER A 222 -2.80 21.69 19.06
N GLU A 223 -2.74 20.94 20.17
CA GLU A 223 -1.79 21.16 21.28
C GLU A 223 -0.59 20.20 21.20
N VAL A 224 -0.51 19.35 20.17
CA VAL A 224 0.49 18.29 20.05
C VAL A 224 1.92 18.83 20.16
N ILE A 225 2.24 19.96 19.53
CA ILE A 225 3.58 20.55 19.53
C ILE A 225 3.96 21.07 20.91
N GLU A 226 3.05 21.80 21.56
CA GLU A 226 3.27 22.30 22.92
C GLU A 226 3.44 21.15 23.92
N THR A 227 2.68 20.07 23.72
CA THR A 227 2.74 18.87 24.56
C THR A 227 4.05 18.11 24.39
N LEU A 228 4.52 17.92 23.15
CA LEU A 228 5.84 17.33 22.85
C LEU A 228 6.96 18.15 23.49
N HIS A 229 6.93 19.47 23.34
CA HIS A 229 7.91 20.37 23.96
C HIS A 229 7.90 20.28 25.48
N ALA A 230 6.72 20.26 26.11
CA ALA A 230 6.57 20.11 27.55
C ALA A 230 7.10 18.76 28.05
N ALA A 231 7.02 17.71 27.22
CA ALA A 231 7.59 16.40 27.48
C ALA A 231 9.10 16.31 27.18
N GLY A 232 9.74 17.41 26.77
CA GLY A 232 11.17 17.46 26.46
C GLY A 232 11.54 16.86 25.10
N VAL A 233 10.54 16.55 24.27
CA VAL A 233 10.73 16.08 22.90
C VAL A 233 10.81 17.31 22.01
N LEU A 234 11.98 17.59 21.46
CA LEU A 234 12.22 18.70 20.55
C LEU A 234 12.58 18.16 19.15
N PRO A 235 12.23 18.88 18.08
CA PRO A 235 12.66 18.50 16.73
C PRO A 235 14.19 18.56 16.65
N ARG A 236 14.82 17.57 16.02
CA ARG A 236 16.29 17.49 15.93
C ARG A 236 16.91 18.58 15.04
N LEU A 237 16.10 19.35 14.31
CA LEU A 237 16.50 20.47 13.46
C LEU A 237 15.50 21.57 13.74
N ARG A 238 15.82 22.36 14.75
CA ARG A 238 14.93 23.41 15.19
C ARG A 238 15.03 24.59 14.25
N VAL A 239 13.89 25.04 13.78
CA VAL A 239 13.80 26.21 12.93
C VAL A 239 13.81 27.48 13.79
N VAL A 240 14.62 28.48 13.43
CA VAL A 240 14.73 29.75 14.15
C VAL A 240 13.77 30.79 13.56
N GLY A 241 12.92 31.37 14.41
CA GLY A 241 11.90 32.36 14.02
C GLY A 241 10.59 31.72 13.56
N ASP A 242 9.70 32.53 12.98
CA ASP A 242 8.46 32.04 12.38
C ASP A 242 8.78 31.40 11.03
N ALA A 243 8.83 30.08 11.00
CA ALA A 243 9.05 29.31 9.79
C ALA A 243 7.70 29.00 9.13
N PRO A 244 7.48 29.33 7.84
CA PRO A 244 6.42 28.67 7.08
C PRO A 244 6.61 27.14 7.09
N ALA A 245 5.49 26.44 7.16
CA ALA A 245 5.31 24.99 7.21
C ALA A 245 5.82 24.21 5.97
N THR A 246 6.77 24.74 5.21
CA THR A 246 7.01 24.36 3.81
C THR A 246 8.35 23.67 3.54
N ILE A 247 9.20 23.54 4.57
CA ILE A 247 10.42 22.72 4.48
C ILE A 247 10.18 21.40 5.20
N ARG A 248 10.16 20.31 4.43
CA ARG A 248 10.18 18.97 4.99
C ARG A 248 11.60 18.50 5.19
N SER A 249 11.81 17.63 6.18
CA SER A 249 13.11 17.05 6.44
C SER A 249 13.05 15.57 6.77
N GLN A 250 14.10 14.84 6.36
CA GLN A 250 14.32 13.44 6.72
C GLN A 250 15.79 13.28 7.10
N ARG A 251 16.09 12.45 8.11
CA ARG A 251 17.45 12.29 8.63
C ARG A 251 17.98 10.88 8.54
N ARG A 252 19.30 10.81 8.33
CA ARG A 252 20.10 9.60 8.47
C ARG A 252 21.28 9.85 9.38
N ARG A 253 21.52 8.95 10.34
CA ARG A 253 22.65 9.02 11.27
C ARG A 253 23.60 7.86 11.02
N PHE A 254 24.89 8.14 11.05
CA PHE A 254 25.98 7.16 10.94
C PHE A 254 27.11 7.54 11.90
N ALA A 255 28.08 6.64 12.09
CA ALA A 255 29.11 6.80 13.12
C ALA A 255 29.88 8.13 13.03
N ALA A 256 30.19 8.61 11.81
CA ALA A 256 30.95 9.84 11.59
C ALA A 256 30.11 11.12 11.45
N GLY A 257 28.76 11.05 11.50
CA GLY A 257 27.92 12.22 11.28
C GLY A 257 26.45 11.95 11.01
N GLU A 258 25.78 12.99 10.53
CA GLU A 258 24.35 13.01 10.19
C GLU A 258 24.14 13.64 8.82
N LEU A 259 23.16 13.14 8.07
CA LEU A 259 22.62 13.74 6.85
C LEU A 259 21.19 14.16 7.11
N VAL A 260 20.85 15.39 6.74
CA VAL A 260 19.48 15.90 6.78
C VAL A 260 19.07 16.32 5.38
N LEU A 261 18.11 15.62 4.79
CA LEU A 261 17.41 16.08 3.60
C LEU A 261 16.53 17.27 3.98
N LEU A 262 16.52 18.29 3.14
CA LEU A 262 15.69 19.48 3.25
C LEU A 262 14.97 19.66 1.92
N PHE A 263 13.65 19.55 1.92
CA PHE A 263 12.84 19.69 0.71
C PHE A 263 11.92 20.91 0.84
N ASN A 264 12.04 21.84 -0.11
CA ASN A 264 11.18 23.01 -0.19
C ASN A 264 10.00 22.75 -1.11
N GLU A 265 8.81 22.68 -0.53
CA GLU A 265 7.56 22.45 -1.29
C GLU A 265 7.03 23.71 -1.96
N HIS A 266 7.56 24.90 -1.63
CA HIS A 266 7.04 26.16 -2.12
C HIS A 266 7.57 26.53 -3.51
N ASN A 267 6.80 27.33 -4.24
CA ASN A 267 7.15 27.86 -5.56
C ASN A 267 8.15 29.04 -5.51
N SER A 268 8.71 29.34 -4.33
CA SER A 268 9.75 30.36 -4.15
C SER A 268 10.91 29.79 -3.35
N GLY A 269 12.12 30.31 -3.61
CA GLY A 269 13.29 29.98 -2.81
C GLY A 269 13.08 30.36 -1.35
N TYR A 270 13.68 29.57 -0.47
CA TYR A 270 13.55 29.71 0.97
C TYR A 270 14.92 29.86 1.62
N GLN A 271 15.02 30.79 2.59
CA GLN A 271 16.20 31.02 3.41
C GLN A 271 15.81 30.81 4.86
N GLN A 272 16.50 29.91 5.55
CA GLN A 272 16.16 29.56 6.91
C GLN A 272 17.39 29.41 7.78
N THR A 273 17.31 29.96 8.99
CA THR A 273 18.28 29.63 10.03
C THR A 273 17.76 28.44 10.83
N VAL A 274 18.56 27.39 10.92
CA VAL A 274 18.24 26.17 11.67
C VAL A 274 19.30 25.92 12.74
N ILE A 275 18.92 25.19 13.78
CA ILE A 275 19.81 24.74 14.83
C ILE A 275 19.66 23.22 14.93
N PRO A 276 20.66 22.45 14.44
CA PRO A 276 20.72 21.02 14.70
C PRO A 276 20.86 20.75 16.21
N ASP A 277 20.26 19.67 16.69
CA ASP A 277 20.42 19.25 18.09
C ASP A 277 21.72 18.44 18.31
N THR A 278 22.26 17.84 17.26
CA THR A 278 23.55 17.16 17.24
C THR A 278 24.70 18.15 17.14
N PRO A 279 25.67 18.15 18.09
CA PRO A 279 26.91 18.91 17.95
C PRO A 279 27.71 18.47 16.71
N PHE A 280 28.26 19.42 15.97
CA PHE A 280 29.05 19.17 14.77
C PHE A 280 30.29 20.07 14.73
N GLU A 281 31.31 19.64 14.00
CA GLU A 281 32.52 20.44 13.77
C GLU A 281 32.46 21.17 12.42
N ARG A 282 31.93 20.48 11.42
CA ARG A 282 31.81 20.98 10.06
C ARG A 282 30.42 20.67 9.53
N ALA A 283 29.85 21.63 8.82
CA ALA A 283 28.56 21.51 8.18
C ALA A 283 28.71 21.81 6.69
N PHE A 284 28.10 21.00 5.84
CA PHE A 284 28.09 21.20 4.39
C PHE A 284 26.68 21.17 3.84
N LEU A 285 26.33 22.15 3.01
CA LEU A 285 25.14 22.09 2.18
C LEU A 285 25.50 21.46 0.84
N LEU A 286 24.88 20.33 0.56
CA LEU A 286 25.08 19.55 -0.65
C LEU A 286 23.93 19.79 -1.64
N ASP A 287 24.30 19.96 -2.89
CA ASP A 287 23.38 20.10 -4.01
C ASP A 287 23.29 18.78 -4.78
N PRO A 288 22.18 18.04 -4.74
CA PRO A 288 22.07 16.77 -5.45
C PRO A 288 22.06 16.96 -6.99
N GLU A 289 21.70 18.13 -7.50
CA GLU A 289 21.63 18.40 -8.95
C GLU A 289 23.05 18.51 -9.53
N THR A 290 23.92 19.29 -8.88
CA THR A 290 25.30 19.51 -9.34
C THR A 290 26.32 18.55 -8.70
N GLY A 291 25.97 18.01 -7.53
CA GLY A 291 26.87 17.28 -6.64
C GLY A 291 27.77 18.20 -5.81
N ASP A 292 27.63 19.53 -5.90
CA ASP A 292 28.48 20.47 -5.16
C ASP A 292 28.21 20.45 -3.67
N ALA A 293 29.23 20.88 -2.92
CA ALA A 293 29.23 20.92 -1.47
C ALA A 293 29.78 22.26 -1.03
N THR A 294 28.99 23.02 -0.27
CA THR A 294 29.39 24.33 0.27
C THR A 294 29.50 24.19 1.78
N GLU A 295 30.69 24.46 2.34
CA GLU A 295 30.87 24.50 3.78
C GLU A 295 30.14 25.72 4.38
N ILE A 296 29.36 25.49 5.43
CA ILE A 296 28.55 26.51 6.10
C ILE A 296 29.21 26.86 7.43
N THR A 297 29.50 28.14 7.63
CA THR A 297 29.98 28.63 8.91
C THR A 297 28.83 28.69 9.92
N SER A 298 28.99 28.01 11.06
CA SER A 298 28.02 28.08 12.15
C SER A 298 28.11 29.40 12.91
N GLY A 299 26.97 29.94 13.30
CA GLY A 299 26.87 31.04 14.25
C GLY A 299 27.30 30.64 15.67
N PRO A 300 27.38 31.59 16.62
CA PRO A 300 27.87 31.35 17.98
C PRO A 300 27.11 30.29 18.79
N LYS A 301 25.86 30.01 18.41
CA LYS A 301 24.99 29.00 19.04
C LYS A 301 24.85 27.71 18.22
N GLY A 302 25.68 27.51 17.20
CA GLY A 302 25.54 26.39 16.25
C GLY A 302 24.48 26.63 15.16
N GLU A 303 24.01 27.87 15.01
CA GLU A 303 23.02 28.26 14.00
C GLU A 303 23.59 28.14 12.59
N LEU A 304 22.82 27.56 11.66
CA LEU A 304 23.18 27.40 10.25
C LEU A 304 22.17 28.11 9.36
N SER A 305 22.61 29.04 8.52
CA SER A 305 21.77 29.68 7.51
C SER A 305 21.78 28.89 6.21
N LEU A 306 20.63 28.34 5.85
CA LEU A 306 20.43 27.43 4.74
C LEU A 306 19.56 28.06 3.65
N SER A 307 19.95 27.82 2.40
CA SER A 307 19.21 28.24 1.21
C SER A 307 18.68 27.01 0.49
N VAL A 308 17.37 26.88 0.38
CA VAL A 308 16.72 25.78 -0.37
C VAL A 308 15.91 26.39 -1.52
N PRO A 309 16.27 26.17 -2.80
CA PRO A 309 15.51 26.70 -3.92
C PRO A 309 14.06 26.22 -3.94
N ALA A 310 13.21 26.92 -4.69
CA ALA A 310 11.81 26.53 -4.89
C ALA A 310 11.73 25.10 -5.41
N ARG A 311 10.83 24.27 -4.86
CA ARG A 311 10.55 22.91 -5.37
C ARG A 311 11.81 22.03 -5.50
N ARG A 312 12.83 22.26 -4.66
CA ARG A 312 14.12 21.54 -4.70
C ARG A 312 14.51 21.00 -3.34
N SER A 313 15.40 20.02 -3.42
CA SER A 313 16.03 19.39 -2.26
C SER A 313 17.46 19.87 -2.06
N ARG A 314 17.88 19.97 -0.80
CA ARG A 314 19.29 20.10 -0.39
C ARG A 314 19.58 19.10 0.72
N LEU A 315 20.84 18.71 0.86
CA LEU A 315 21.27 17.81 1.93
C LEU A 315 22.25 18.55 2.84
N LEU A 316 21.96 18.59 4.13
CA LEU A 316 22.87 19.11 5.15
C LEU A 316 23.66 17.94 5.72
N LEU A 317 24.98 17.92 5.48
CA LEU A 317 25.90 16.96 6.09
C LEU A 317 26.55 17.60 7.31
N LEU A 318 26.37 17.00 8.48
CA LEU A 318 26.99 17.38 9.75
C LEU A 318 28.06 16.34 10.11
N GLN A 319 29.31 16.77 10.25
CA GLN A 319 30.44 15.88 10.56
C GLN A 319 30.99 16.15 11.97
N GLY A 320 31.27 15.07 12.72
CA GLY A 320 31.88 15.11 14.05
C GLY A 320 33.36 14.67 14.08
N THR A 321 34.02 14.83 15.24
CA THR A 321 35.46 14.56 15.42
C THR A 321 35.85 13.08 15.54
N GLN A 322 34.93 12.21 15.95
CA GLN A 322 35.26 10.84 16.35
C GLN A 322 34.75 9.83 15.33
N ALA A 323 35.64 9.43 14.41
CA ALA A 323 35.52 8.14 13.76
C ALA A 323 35.68 7.06 14.83
N ARG A 324 34.56 6.46 15.28
CA ARG A 324 34.65 5.17 15.97
C ARG A 324 35.27 4.17 14.99
N THR A 325 36.10 3.25 15.50
CA THR A 325 36.55 2.10 14.71
C THR A 325 35.33 1.32 14.27
N ALA A 326 34.97 1.51 13.01
CA ALA A 326 33.81 0.93 12.38
C ALA A 326 34.10 -0.53 12.00
N SER A 327 33.14 -1.41 12.22
CA SER A 327 33.08 -2.71 11.55
C SER A 327 32.96 -2.53 10.02
N THR A 328 33.24 -3.56 9.23
CA THR A 328 33.09 -3.51 7.76
C THR A 328 31.68 -3.13 7.30
N GLU A 329 30.66 -3.43 8.09
CA GLU A 329 29.26 -3.06 7.82
C GLU A 329 29.01 -1.57 8.13
N GLU A 330 29.57 -1.06 9.24
CA GLU A 330 29.56 0.37 9.56
C GLU A 330 30.35 1.21 8.53
N GLU A 331 31.42 0.67 7.93
CA GLU A 331 32.19 1.34 6.87
C GLU A 331 31.36 1.56 5.60
N VAL A 332 30.56 0.57 5.17
CA VAL A 332 29.67 0.68 3.99
C VAL A 332 28.54 1.69 4.22
N ASN A 333 28.19 1.93 5.47
CA ASN A 333 27.11 2.83 5.88
C ASN A 333 27.55 4.27 6.15
N GLN A 334 28.84 4.60 6.05
CA GLN A 334 29.33 5.98 6.16
C GLN A 334 29.07 6.79 4.87
N PHE A 335 29.13 8.12 5.02
CA PHE A 335 29.18 9.03 3.88
C PHE A 335 30.59 9.14 3.29
N ASP A 336 30.71 8.78 2.02
CA ASP A 336 31.89 8.93 1.16
C ASP A 336 31.66 10.04 0.10
N TRP A 337 32.58 11.00 0.03
CA TRP A 337 32.54 12.14 -0.89
C TRP A 337 32.67 11.76 -2.38
N ARG A 338 33.45 10.73 -2.69
CA ARG A 338 33.61 10.22 -4.06
C ARG A 338 32.31 9.59 -4.54
N LEU A 339 31.67 8.79 -3.69
CA LEU A 339 30.37 8.18 -4.00
C LEU A 339 29.23 9.21 -4.05
N TRP A 340 29.30 10.30 -3.29
CA TRP A 340 28.37 11.43 -3.46
C TRP A 340 28.49 12.10 -4.82
N LYS A 341 29.72 12.40 -5.27
CA LYS A 341 29.96 13.03 -6.57
C LYS A 341 29.58 12.10 -7.72
N SER A 342 29.89 10.82 -7.59
CA SER A 342 29.66 9.77 -8.59
C SER A 342 29.05 8.53 -7.92
N PRO A 343 27.71 8.51 -7.74
CA PRO A 343 27.03 7.38 -7.09
C PRO A 343 27.18 6.10 -7.92
N PRO A 344 27.26 4.92 -7.27
CA PRO A 344 27.32 3.65 -7.99
C PRO A 344 25.98 3.35 -8.66
N ASP A 345 26.00 2.54 -9.73
CA ASP A 345 24.80 2.23 -10.54
C ASP A 345 23.62 1.71 -9.71
N SER A 346 23.89 0.95 -8.65
CA SER A 346 22.88 0.48 -7.69
C SER A 346 22.05 1.57 -6.98
N MET A 347 22.47 2.84 -7.04
CA MET A 347 21.73 3.97 -6.44
C MET A 347 20.80 4.65 -7.44
N TYR A 348 20.93 4.39 -8.74
CA TYR A 348 20.08 5.01 -9.75
C TYR A 348 18.66 4.45 -9.71
N PRO A 349 17.66 5.24 -10.16
CA PRO A 349 16.28 4.80 -10.18
C PRO A 349 16.06 3.64 -11.14
N SER A 350 14.94 2.96 -10.92
CA SER A 350 14.41 1.94 -11.84
C SER A 350 13.29 2.54 -12.69
N ILE A 351 12.99 1.93 -13.82
CA ILE A 351 11.79 2.24 -14.62
C ILE A 351 10.97 0.97 -14.85
N ARG A 352 9.66 1.07 -14.65
CA ARG A 352 8.74 -0.03 -14.98
C ARG A 352 8.53 -0.05 -16.48
N TRP A 353 8.75 -1.20 -17.11
CA TRP A 353 8.69 -1.37 -18.56
C TRP A 353 7.54 -2.31 -18.90
N TRP A 354 6.46 -1.74 -19.45
CA TRP A 354 5.26 -2.48 -19.78
C TRP A 354 5.35 -3.12 -21.16
N TRP A 355 5.07 -4.42 -21.23
CA TRP A 355 4.97 -5.14 -22.49
C TRP A 355 3.52 -5.53 -22.79
N PRO A 356 3.11 -5.49 -24.07
CA PRO A 356 1.80 -5.94 -24.52
C PRO A 356 1.75 -7.48 -24.55
N GLY A 357 1.67 -8.09 -23.38
CA GLY A 357 1.97 -9.52 -23.22
C GLY A 357 3.38 -9.84 -23.71
N ASN A 358 3.52 -10.78 -24.65
CA ASN A 358 4.80 -11.07 -25.31
C ASN A 358 4.85 -10.57 -26.77
N ALA A 359 4.01 -9.61 -27.17
CA ALA A 359 4.02 -9.05 -28.53
C ALA A 359 5.19 -8.06 -28.72
N VAL A 360 6.40 -8.53 -28.46
CA VAL A 360 7.66 -7.77 -28.48
C VAL A 360 8.64 -8.36 -29.49
N GLU A 361 9.61 -7.56 -29.91
CA GLU A 361 10.65 -7.95 -30.85
C GLU A 361 12.03 -7.79 -30.22
N THR A 362 12.87 -8.82 -30.32
CA THR A 362 14.21 -8.85 -29.71
C THR A 362 15.08 -7.63 -30.06
N ALA A 363 15.00 -7.14 -31.31
CA ALA A 363 15.77 -5.97 -31.75
C ALA A 363 15.29 -4.67 -31.08
N GLN A 364 13.98 -4.51 -30.92
CA GLN A 364 13.39 -3.36 -30.23
C GLN A 364 13.68 -3.41 -28.73
N LEU A 365 13.56 -4.57 -28.09
CA LEU A 365 13.94 -4.76 -26.68
C LEU A 365 15.37 -4.29 -26.41
N ARG A 366 16.31 -4.67 -27.28
CA ARG A 366 17.71 -4.24 -27.18
C ARG A 366 17.89 -2.73 -27.39
N THR A 367 17.08 -2.13 -28.26
CA THR A 367 17.12 -0.70 -28.55
C THR A 367 16.60 0.10 -27.36
N GLU A 368 15.41 -0.23 -26.85
CA GLU A 368 14.78 0.45 -25.71
C GLU A 368 15.62 0.32 -24.44
N LEU A 369 16.17 -0.86 -24.14
CA LEU A 369 17.04 -1.01 -22.96
C LEU A 369 18.30 -0.13 -23.05
N ARG A 370 18.88 0.04 -24.25
CA ARG A 370 20.00 0.97 -24.47
C ARG A 370 19.57 2.42 -24.32
N SER A 371 18.37 2.78 -24.77
CA SER A 371 17.81 4.11 -24.55
C SER A 371 17.60 4.40 -23.06
N MET A 372 17.01 3.48 -22.31
CA MET A 372 16.82 3.60 -20.86
C MET A 372 18.18 3.72 -20.14
N HIS A 373 19.18 2.94 -20.54
CA HIS A 373 20.54 3.08 -20.03
C HIS A 373 21.14 4.46 -20.33
N ALA A 374 20.94 4.99 -21.54
CA ALA A 374 21.40 6.33 -21.93
C ALA A 374 20.68 7.44 -21.15
N ALA A 375 19.41 7.24 -20.80
CA ALA A 375 18.64 8.06 -19.87
C ALA A 375 19.04 7.90 -18.40
N ALA A 376 20.13 7.17 -18.11
CA ALA A 376 20.67 6.89 -16.79
C ALA A 376 19.74 6.07 -15.87
N PHE A 377 18.84 5.28 -16.42
CA PHE A 377 18.25 4.17 -15.66
C PHE A 377 19.30 3.05 -15.52
N ARG A 378 19.36 2.44 -14.33
CA ARG A 378 20.25 1.29 -14.05
C ARG A 378 19.50 0.05 -13.62
N ALA A 379 18.19 0.11 -13.62
CA ALA A 379 17.34 -1.05 -13.47
C ALA A 379 16.04 -0.87 -14.25
N VAL A 380 15.49 -2.00 -14.72
CA VAL A 380 14.14 -2.07 -15.28
C VAL A 380 13.33 -3.09 -14.50
N GLU A 381 12.03 -2.85 -14.38
CA GLU A 381 11.08 -3.85 -13.91
C GLU A 381 10.20 -4.26 -15.09
N LEU A 382 10.17 -5.54 -15.44
CA LEU A 382 9.34 -6.05 -16.52
C LEU A 382 7.93 -6.37 -16.00
N GLN A 383 6.91 -5.72 -16.56
CA GLN A 383 5.51 -6.01 -16.29
C GLN A 383 4.76 -6.27 -17.60
N THR A 384 4.05 -7.39 -17.71
CA THR A 384 3.29 -7.73 -18.91
C THR A 384 1.80 -7.65 -18.66
N LEU A 385 1.07 -6.97 -19.54
CA LEU A 385 -0.37 -6.71 -19.36
C LEU A 385 -1.07 -6.49 -20.72
N THR A 386 -2.41 -6.53 -20.71
CA THR A 386 -3.26 -6.34 -21.91
C THR A 386 -4.08 -5.05 -21.89
N ILE A 387 -4.01 -4.29 -20.79
CA ILE A 387 -4.78 -3.07 -20.63
C ILE A 387 -4.40 -2.01 -21.69
N GLY A 388 -5.35 -1.14 -22.03
CA GLY A 388 -5.17 -0.11 -23.06
C GLY A 388 -5.33 -0.63 -24.49
N MET A 389 -5.86 -1.85 -24.66
CA MET A 389 -6.15 -2.47 -25.96
C MET A 389 -7.64 -2.75 -26.12
N THR A 390 -8.12 -2.78 -27.37
CA THR A 390 -9.50 -3.19 -27.68
C THR A 390 -9.63 -4.70 -27.73
N GLU A 391 -10.82 -5.22 -27.44
CA GLU A 391 -11.13 -6.65 -27.60
C GLU A 391 -10.82 -7.19 -29.00
N GLN A 392 -11.13 -6.40 -30.04
CA GLN A 392 -10.81 -6.75 -31.43
C GLN A 392 -9.30 -6.89 -31.63
N HIS A 393 -8.50 -5.96 -31.12
CA HIS A 393 -7.06 -6.00 -31.25
C HIS A 393 -6.45 -7.19 -30.48
N LEU A 394 -6.93 -7.44 -29.25
CA LEU A 394 -6.53 -8.58 -28.45
C LEU A 394 -6.84 -9.92 -29.16
N HIS A 395 -7.94 -9.98 -29.91
CA HIS A 395 -8.27 -11.13 -30.75
C HIS A 395 -7.36 -11.24 -31.97
N ASP A 396 -7.16 -10.16 -32.72
CA ASP A 396 -6.35 -10.16 -33.95
C ASP A 396 -4.86 -10.46 -33.68
N GLN A 397 -4.36 -10.14 -32.49
CA GLN A 397 -2.96 -10.33 -32.08
C GLN A 397 -2.80 -11.41 -31.01
N GLU A 398 -3.81 -12.25 -30.82
CA GLU A 398 -3.87 -13.23 -29.71
C GLU A 398 -2.62 -14.11 -29.64
N GLN A 399 -2.15 -14.60 -30.79
CA GLN A 399 -0.99 -15.49 -30.88
C GLN A 399 0.34 -14.83 -30.49
N ARG A 400 0.40 -13.49 -30.43
CA ARG A 400 1.58 -12.72 -30.02
C ARG A 400 1.45 -12.24 -28.58
N ILE A 401 0.29 -11.72 -28.20
CA ILE A 401 0.04 -11.12 -26.90
C ILE A 401 -0.05 -12.20 -25.81
N TYR A 402 -0.92 -13.21 -25.99
CA TYR A 402 -1.19 -14.24 -24.98
C TYR A 402 -0.16 -15.37 -25.00
N GLN A 403 1.09 -15.00 -24.78
CA GLN A 403 2.25 -15.89 -24.77
C GLN A 403 3.08 -15.74 -23.48
N VAL A 404 2.58 -15.02 -22.47
CA VAL A 404 3.27 -14.91 -21.17
C VAL A 404 3.30 -16.28 -20.48
N GLY A 405 4.51 -16.70 -20.10
CA GLY A 405 4.79 -18.05 -19.60
C GLY A 405 5.21 -19.07 -20.67
N SER A 406 5.21 -18.71 -21.96
CA SER A 406 5.74 -19.55 -23.03
C SER A 406 7.29 -19.55 -23.07
N PRO A 407 7.93 -20.55 -23.73
CA PRO A 407 9.38 -20.50 -23.95
C PRO A 407 9.86 -19.22 -24.66
N ALA A 408 9.11 -18.74 -25.66
CA ALA A 408 9.44 -17.52 -26.38
C ALA A 408 9.42 -16.26 -25.49
N TYR A 409 8.55 -16.23 -24.48
CA TYR A 409 8.52 -15.16 -23.49
C TYR A 409 9.80 -15.15 -22.63
N PHE A 410 10.22 -16.31 -22.13
CA PHE A 410 11.46 -16.40 -21.37
C PHE A 410 12.71 -16.12 -22.23
N ASP A 411 12.72 -16.48 -23.51
CA ASP A 411 13.82 -16.14 -24.43
C ASP A 411 13.97 -14.62 -24.62
N ASN A 412 12.84 -13.89 -24.66
CA ASN A 412 12.84 -12.43 -24.70
C ASN A 412 13.37 -11.82 -23.38
N ILE A 413 12.96 -12.34 -22.22
CA ILE A 413 13.50 -11.89 -20.93
C ILE A 413 15.00 -12.18 -20.83
N LYS A 414 15.45 -13.37 -21.24
CA LYS A 414 16.89 -13.71 -21.27
C LYS A 414 17.69 -12.77 -22.17
N THR A 415 17.12 -12.34 -23.28
CA THR A 415 17.74 -11.31 -24.13
C THR A 415 17.93 -10.01 -23.35
N VAL A 416 16.90 -9.57 -22.62
CA VAL A 416 16.96 -8.37 -21.78
C VAL A 416 17.99 -8.53 -20.68
N MET A 417 17.97 -9.64 -19.95
CA MET A 417 18.91 -9.93 -18.86
C MET A 417 20.36 -10.00 -19.34
N SER A 418 20.61 -10.67 -20.47
CA SER A 418 21.94 -10.73 -21.10
C SER A 418 22.45 -9.34 -21.45
N LEU A 419 21.61 -8.48 -22.04
CA LEU A 419 22.02 -7.13 -22.39
C LEU A 419 22.14 -6.23 -21.14
N ALA A 420 21.30 -6.45 -20.13
CA ALA A 420 21.40 -5.75 -18.86
C ALA A 420 22.75 -6.04 -18.17
N GLU A 421 23.21 -7.29 -18.17
CA GLU A 421 24.56 -7.65 -17.68
C GLU A 421 25.66 -6.93 -18.47
N GLU A 422 25.57 -6.89 -19.81
CA GLU A 422 26.51 -6.13 -20.66
C GLU A 422 26.55 -4.62 -20.32
N LEU A 423 25.40 -4.06 -19.92
CA LEU A 423 25.22 -2.65 -19.60
C LEU A 423 25.44 -2.32 -18.11
N GLY A 424 25.64 -3.31 -17.23
CA GLY A 424 25.69 -3.11 -15.79
C GLY A 424 24.35 -2.72 -15.15
N MET A 425 23.23 -3.13 -15.76
CA MET A 425 21.87 -2.88 -15.27
C MET A 425 21.30 -4.08 -14.51
N SER A 426 20.38 -3.83 -13.60
CA SER A 426 19.56 -4.87 -12.93
C SER A 426 18.22 -5.06 -13.63
N VAL A 427 17.65 -6.26 -13.51
CA VAL A 427 16.30 -6.57 -13.99
C VAL A 427 15.49 -7.09 -12.82
N ASP A 428 14.37 -6.45 -12.54
CA ASP A 428 13.30 -6.97 -11.69
C ASP A 428 12.18 -7.50 -12.59
N ILE A 429 11.37 -8.41 -12.07
CA ILE A 429 10.19 -8.92 -12.78
C ILE A 429 8.97 -8.80 -11.86
N THR A 430 7.86 -8.28 -12.39
CA THR A 430 6.56 -8.49 -11.74
C THR A 430 6.25 -9.99 -11.83
N LEU A 431 5.93 -10.61 -10.71
CA LEU A 431 5.68 -12.05 -10.69
C LEU A 431 4.26 -12.32 -11.23
N GLY A 432 4.19 -12.74 -12.49
CA GLY A 432 2.93 -12.94 -13.20
C GLY A 432 2.66 -11.88 -14.28
N SER A 433 1.39 -11.76 -14.67
CA SER A 433 0.91 -10.81 -15.67
C SER A 433 -0.39 -10.17 -15.21
N GLY A 434 -0.46 -8.85 -15.21
CA GLY A 434 -1.56 -8.12 -14.60
C GLY A 434 -1.54 -8.18 -13.07
N TRP A 435 -2.70 -7.98 -12.45
CA TRP A 435 -2.89 -8.01 -10.99
C TRP A 435 -4.33 -8.45 -10.62
N SER A 436 -4.62 -8.92 -9.41
CA SER A 436 -3.65 -9.36 -8.39
C SER A 436 -3.07 -10.74 -8.73
N SER A 437 -2.26 -11.33 -7.84
CA SER A 437 -1.59 -12.60 -8.11
C SER A 437 -2.57 -13.75 -8.44
N GLY A 438 -2.31 -14.44 -9.54
CA GLY A 438 -3.14 -15.55 -10.02
C GLY A 438 -2.82 -15.89 -11.47
N GLY A 439 -3.69 -16.69 -12.10
CA GLY A 439 -3.56 -17.05 -13.51
C GLY A 439 -4.30 -18.34 -13.88
N PRO A 440 -4.28 -18.74 -15.16
CA PRO A 440 -5.06 -19.88 -15.66
C PRO A 440 -4.61 -21.24 -15.10
N PHE A 441 -3.47 -21.30 -14.41
CA PHE A 441 -2.94 -22.47 -13.72
C PHE A 441 -3.45 -22.63 -12.28
N ILE A 442 -4.12 -21.61 -11.72
CA ILE A 442 -4.82 -21.72 -10.43
C ILE A 442 -6.08 -22.55 -10.64
N LYS A 443 -6.17 -23.66 -9.90
CA LYS A 443 -7.26 -24.64 -10.07
C LYS A 443 -7.84 -25.12 -8.75
N ARG A 444 -6.98 -25.35 -7.76
CA ARG A 444 -7.39 -25.96 -6.47
C ARG A 444 -7.74 -24.90 -5.45
N PHE A 445 -7.02 -23.78 -5.46
CA PHE A 445 -7.16 -22.72 -4.47
C PHE A 445 -7.40 -21.35 -5.11
N PRO A 446 -8.47 -21.17 -5.91
CA PRO A 446 -8.91 -19.82 -6.29
C PRO A 446 -9.50 -19.10 -5.08
N GLU A 447 -9.49 -17.76 -5.11
CA GLU A 447 -10.12 -16.92 -4.09
C GLU A 447 -11.58 -17.32 -3.82
N LYS A 448 -11.95 -17.29 -2.54
CA LYS A 448 -13.28 -17.69 -2.05
C LYS A 448 -13.93 -16.57 -1.25
N GLN A 449 -15.24 -16.71 -1.10
CA GLN A 449 -16.07 -15.81 -0.32
C GLN A 449 -17.22 -16.58 0.34
N LEU A 450 -17.83 -15.96 1.36
CA LEU A 450 -19.16 -16.31 1.84
C LEU A 450 -20.19 -15.37 1.25
N LEU A 451 -21.27 -15.97 0.74
CA LEU A 451 -22.47 -15.32 0.27
C LEU A 451 -23.56 -15.37 1.33
N THR A 452 -24.48 -14.40 1.32
CA THR A 452 -25.67 -14.45 2.19
C THR A 452 -26.97 -14.41 1.40
N ALA A 453 -27.83 -15.40 1.62
CA ALA A 453 -29.23 -15.38 1.20
C ALA A 453 -30.12 -15.36 2.45
N SER A 454 -31.20 -14.57 2.47
CA SER A 454 -31.99 -14.42 3.70
C SER A 454 -33.51 -14.42 3.48
N MET A 455 -34.25 -14.77 4.53
CA MET A 455 -35.70 -14.68 4.59
C MET A 455 -36.17 -14.24 5.97
N ASP A 456 -37.27 -13.48 6.02
CA ASP A 456 -37.90 -13.05 7.27
C ASP A 456 -39.01 -14.02 7.68
N VAL A 457 -39.06 -14.34 8.98
CA VAL A 457 -40.10 -15.17 9.60
C VAL A 457 -40.63 -14.53 10.87
N ILE A 458 -41.88 -14.82 11.22
CA ILE A 458 -42.53 -14.29 12.43
C ILE A 458 -42.94 -15.47 13.30
N GLY A 459 -42.48 -15.48 14.56
CA GLY A 459 -42.91 -16.43 15.55
C GLY A 459 -43.78 -15.83 16.66
N PRO A 460 -44.31 -16.65 17.57
CA PRO A 460 -43.97 -18.06 17.73
C PRO A 460 -44.67 -18.95 16.70
N ALA A 461 -43.90 -19.68 15.88
CA ALA A 461 -44.43 -20.56 14.84
C ALA A 461 -43.42 -21.65 14.46
N MET A 462 -43.89 -22.78 13.96
CA MET A 462 -43.03 -23.78 13.33
C MET A 462 -42.74 -23.35 11.89
N HIS A 463 -41.48 -23.11 11.55
CA HIS A 463 -41.02 -22.89 10.19
C HIS A 463 -40.48 -24.20 9.61
N SER A 464 -40.92 -24.54 8.40
CA SER A 464 -40.49 -25.73 7.65
C SER A 464 -40.53 -25.41 6.17
N ALA A 465 -39.44 -24.91 5.60
CA ALA A 465 -39.36 -24.48 4.21
C ALA A 465 -37.94 -24.68 3.65
N PRO A 466 -37.78 -24.74 2.32
CA PRO A 466 -36.46 -24.73 1.70
C PRO A 466 -35.71 -23.44 2.03
N LEU A 467 -34.40 -23.53 2.17
CA LEU A 467 -33.52 -22.36 2.32
C LEU A 467 -33.57 -21.47 1.06
N PRO A 468 -33.35 -20.16 1.19
CA PRO A 468 -33.23 -19.30 0.02
C PRO A 468 -31.94 -19.69 -0.73
N PRO A 469 -31.97 -19.79 -2.06
CA PRO A 469 -30.78 -20.15 -2.84
C PRO A 469 -29.75 -19.01 -2.81
N ALA A 470 -28.48 -19.36 -3.03
CA ALA A 470 -27.45 -18.37 -3.32
C ALA A 470 -27.78 -17.59 -4.61
N SER A 471 -27.34 -16.34 -4.68
CA SER A 471 -27.51 -15.46 -5.83
C SER A 471 -26.26 -14.62 -6.06
N GLU A 472 -26.10 -14.12 -7.28
CA GLU A 472 -25.00 -13.22 -7.61
C GLU A 472 -24.98 -11.97 -6.70
N PRO A 473 -23.86 -11.67 -6.03
CA PRO A 473 -23.75 -10.53 -5.13
C PRO A 473 -23.86 -9.18 -5.86
N GLY A 474 -24.40 -8.18 -5.16
CA GLY A 474 -24.60 -6.84 -5.74
C GLY A 474 -23.31 -6.11 -6.14
N TYR A 475 -22.15 -6.50 -5.61
CA TYR A 475 -20.86 -5.86 -5.95
C TYR A 475 -20.36 -6.23 -7.35
N VAL A 476 -20.82 -7.36 -7.92
CA VAL A 476 -20.32 -7.92 -9.18
C VAL A 476 -20.56 -6.95 -10.34
N GLY A 477 -21.81 -6.49 -10.50
CA GLY A 477 -22.17 -5.55 -11.57
C GLY A 477 -21.45 -4.20 -11.48
N LEU A 478 -21.26 -3.68 -10.26
CA LEU A 478 -20.53 -2.43 -10.04
C LEU A 478 -19.03 -2.60 -10.32
N THR A 479 -18.44 -3.72 -9.90
CA THR A 479 -17.02 -4.01 -10.14
C THR A 479 -16.74 -4.13 -11.64
N ASN A 480 -17.56 -4.88 -12.37
CA ASN A 480 -17.41 -5.04 -13.82
C ASN A 480 -17.71 -3.76 -14.62
N LEU A 481 -18.42 -2.79 -14.04
CA LEU A 481 -18.57 -1.45 -14.62
C LEU A 481 -17.29 -0.61 -14.48
N VAL A 482 -16.57 -0.76 -13.35
CA VAL A 482 -15.32 -0.04 -13.09
C VAL A 482 -14.17 -0.68 -13.85
N ILE A 483 -14.03 -2.01 -13.79
CA ILE A 483 -12.96 -2.74 -14.48
C ILE A 483 -13.56 -3.96 -15.19
N LYS A 484 -13.64 -3.90 -16.51
CA LYS A 484 -14.36 -4.89 -17.33
C LYS A 484 -13.80 -6.29 -17.14
N ASN A 485 -14.70 -7.28 -17.10
CA ASN A 485 -14.38 -8.72 -17.05
C ASN A 485 -13.49 -9.14 -15.85
N THR A 486 -13.48 -8.37 -14.76
CA THR A 486 -12.70 -8.70 -13.56
C THR A 486 -13.40 -9.78 -12.74
N ILE A 487 -14.73 -9.73 -12.64
CA ILE A 487 -15.54 -10.84 -12.13
C ILE A 487 -16.10 -11.62 -13.32
N GLY A 488 -15.79 -12.92 -13.35
CA GLY A 488 -16.30 -13.87 -14.33
C GLY A 488 -17.75 -14.27 -14.09
N THR A 489 -18.15 -15.40 -14.67
CA THR A 489 -19.49 -15.97 -14.43
C THR A 489 -19.63 -16.38 -12.96
N PHE A 490 -20.77 -16.03 -12.36
CA PHE A 490 -21.12 -16.44 -11.01
C PHE A 490 -21.01 -17.97 -10.84
N ASP A 491 -20.29 -18.40 -9.80
CA ASP A 491 -20.17 -19.80 -9.41
C ASP A 491 -21.46 -20.26 -8.72
N ASP A 492 -22.33 -20.92 -9.49
CA ASP A 492 -23.59 -21.50 -9.03
C ASP A 492 -23.40 -22.82 -8.25
N GLY A 493 -22.16 -23.32 -8.14
CA GLY A 493 -21.75 -24.46 -7.33
C GLY A 493 -21.60 -24.16 -5.84
N ALA A 494 -22.26 -23.12 -5.33
CA ALA A 494 -22.15 -22.66 -3.96
C ALA A 494 -22.54 -23.76 -2.94
N VAL A 495 -21.70 -23.97 -1.93
CA VAL A 495 -21.88 -25.00 -0.90
C VAL A 495 -22.43 -24.35 0.36
N LEU A 496 -23.49 -24.90 0.95
CA LEU A 496 -24.03 -24.41 2.22
C LEU A 496 -22.96 -24.53 3.32
N HIS A 497 -22.55 -23.39 3.86
CA HIS A 497 -21.57 -23.30 4.94
C HIS A 497 -22.28 -23.32 6.30
N ALA A 498 -23.28 -22.46 6.48
CA ALA A 498 -24.02 -22.36 7.74
C ALA A 498 -25.45 -21.81 7.52
N VAL A 499 -26.33 -22.07 8.48
CA VAL A 499 -27.62 -21.40 8.58
C VAL A 499 -27.73 -20.72 9.93
N VAL A 500 -27.92 -19.41 9.94
CA VAL A 500 -28.00 -18.62 11.17
C VAL A 500 -29.34 -17.92 11.23
N ALA A 501 -29.94 -17.78 12.41
CA ALA A 501 -31.07 -16.87 12.60
C ALA A 501 -30.73 -15.80 13.63
N GLY A 502 -31.29 -14.60 13.45
CA GLY A 502 -31.25 -13.52 14.41
C GLY A 502 -32.61 -12.85 14.53
N LYS A 503 -32.98 -12.45 15.75
CA LYS A 503 -34.13 -11.58 15.98
C LYS A 503 -33.85 -10.21 15.36
N LEU A 504 -34.74 -9.78 14.48
CA LEU A 504 -34.57 -8.59 13.65
C LEU A 504 -35.40 -7.43 14.20
N ASP A 505 -34.76 -6.29 14.36
CA ASP A 505 -35.39 -4.98 14.48
C ASP A 505 -34.99 -4.13 13.27
N ASP A 506 -35.96 -3.90 12.38
CA ASP A 506 -35.79 -3.12 11.14
C ASP A 506 -36.22 -1.65 11.29
N ALA A 507 -36.51 -1.20 12.51
CA ALA A 507 -36.76 0.22 12.79
C ALA A 507 -35.47 1.07 12.76
N THR A 508 -34.30 0.43 12.80
CA THR A 508 -32.98 1.08 12.73
C THR A 508 -32.37 0.96 11.33
N ALA A 509 -31.44 1.86 11.00
CA ALA A 509 -30.63 1.79 9.79
C ALA A 509 -29.14 1.92 10.17
N PRO A 510 -28.31 0.86 9.99
CA PRO A 510 -28.66 -0.48 9.51
C PRO A 510 -29.59 -1.24 10.49
N PRO A 511 -30.27 -2.31 10.06
CA PRO A 511 -31.13 -3.12 10.93
C PRO A 511 -30.34 -3.77 12.08
N THR A 512 -30.98 -3.93 13.23
CA THR A 512 -30.36 -4.52 14.42
C THR A 512 -30.66 -6.02 14.50
N LEU A 513 -29.63 -6.84 14.72
CA LEU A 513 -29.75 -8.27 15.01
C LEU A 513 -29.42 -8.55 16.47
N THR A 514 -30.25 -9.39 17.10
CA THR A 514 -30.06 -9.91 18.46
C THR A 514 -30.41 -11.39 18.51
N GLN A 515 -30.11 -12.09 19.61
CA GLN A 515 -30.48 -13.50 19.80
C GLN A 515 -30.04 -14.40 18.62
N LEU A 516 -28.79 -14.25 18.21
CA LEU A 516 -28.20 -15.01 17.11
C LEU A 516 -28.08 -16.49 17.50
N VAL A 517 -28.44 -17.38 16.57
CA VAL A 517 -28.41 -18.83 16.77
C VAL A 517 -27.97 -19.54 15.50
N ASP A 518 -27.07 -20.51 15.65
CA ASP A 518 -26.72 -21.45 14.59
C ASP A 518 -27.82 -22.53 14.47
N LEU A 519 -28.40 -22.60 13.28
CA LEU A 519 -29.44 -23.53 12.86
C LEU A 519 -28.94 -24.55 11.84
N THR A 520 -27.63 -24.64 11.58
CA THR A 520 -27.05 -25.52 10.56
C THR A 520 -27.49 -26.98 10.76
N GLN A 521 -27.52 -27.46 12.00
CA GLN A 521 -27.98 -28.82 12.35
C GLN A 521 -29.50 -29.05 12.21
N HIS A 522 -30.28 -28.00 11.94
CA HIS A 522 -31.73 -28.05 11.74
C HIS A 522 -32.13 -28.14 10.27
N VAL A 523 -31.14 -28.26 9.38
CA VAL A 523 -31.34 -28.39 7.93
C VAL A 523 -31.29 -29.86 7.53
N ASP A 524 -32.31 -30.33 6.84
CA ASP A 524 -32.36 -31.67 6.24
C ASP A 524 -32.84 -31.57 4.78
N GLY A 525 -32.06 -32.13 3.85
CA GLY A 525 -32.34 -32.07 2.41
C GLY A 525 -32.57 -30.65 1.87
N GLY A 526 -31.87 -29.64 2.41
CA GLY A 526 -32.02 -28.23 2.04
C GLY A 526 -33.23 -27.52 2.65
N ASN A 527 -34.03 -28.22 3.48
CA ASN A 527 -35.15 -27.63 4.21
C ASN A 527 -34.76 -27.34 5.65
N LEU A 528 -35.02 -26.12 6.11
CA LEU A 528 -34.86 -25.74 7.51
C LEU A 528 -36.14 -26.09 8.28
N ARG A 529 -36.00 -26.80 9.40
CA ARG A 529 -37.09 -27.02 10.36
C ARG A 529 -36.76 -26.40 11.72
N TRP A 530 -37.44 -25.31 12.07
CA TRP A 530 -37.12 -24.55 13.28
C TRP A 530 -38.38 -24.03 13.99
N GLN A 531 -38.41 -24.14 15.32
CA GLN A 531 -39.42 -23.52 16.16
C GLN A 531 -39.04 -22.07 16.42
N VAL A 532 -39.55 -21.16 15.59
CA VAL A 532 -39.25 -19.72 15.64
C VAL A 532 -39.76 -19.14 16.97
N PRO A 533 -38.91 -18.45 17.76
CA PRO A 533 -39.32 -17.72 18.96
C PRO A 533 -40.26 -16.54 18.65
N ALA A 534 -40.87 -15.96 19.69
CA ALA A 534 -41.76 -14.81 19.52
C ALA A 534 -41.03 -13.59 18.92
N GLY A 535 -41.64 -12.96 17.90
CA GLY A 535 -41.11 -11.78 17.23
C GLY A 535 -40.64 -12.03 15.79
N LYS A 536 -40.18 -10.96 15.13
CA LYS A 536 -39.62 -11.01 13.78
C LYS A 536 -38.18 -11.51 13.84
N HIS A 537 -37.87 -12.50 13.03
CA HIS A 537 -36.52 -13.05 12.90
C HIS A 537 -36.12 -13.07 11.42
N ARG A 538 -34.83 -12.98 11.15
CA ARG A 538 -34.24 -13.22 9.84
C ARG A 538 -33.42 -14.50 9.91
N ILE A 539 -33.65 -15.39 8.95
CA ILE A 539 -32.83 -16.57 8.69
C ILE A 539 -31.86 -16.20 7.56
N PHE A 540 -30.59 -16.54 7.76
CA PHE A 540 -29.49 -16.37 6.83
C PHE A 540 -28.98 -17.75 6.43
N ALA A 541 -29.02 -18.07 5.15
CA ALA A 541 -28.28 -19.18 4.58
C ALA A 541 -26.97 -18.61 4.02
N LEU A 542 -25.86 -19.09 4.58
CA LEU A 542 -24.51 -18.67 4.23
C LEU A 542 -23.89 -19.72 3.34
N TYR A 543 -23.43 -19.33 2.15
CA TYR A 543 -22.88 -20.25 1.16
C TYR A 543 -21.43 -19.88 0.84
N GLU A 544 -20.55 -20.88 0.81
CA GLU A 544 -19.20 -20.72 0.28
C GLU A 544 -19.21 -20.93 -1.23
N ASN A 545 -18.62 -20.00 -1.97
CA ASN A 545 -18.33 -20.20 -3.39
C ASN A 545 -16.98 -19.59 -3.78
N LYS A 546 -16.57 -19.83 -5.02
CA LYS A 546 -15.45 -19.07 -5.61
C LYS A 546 -15.90 -17.64 -5.87
N THR A 547 -15.01 -16.69 -5.67
CA THR A 547 -15.27 -15.28 -5.98
C THR A 547 -15.46 -15.05 -7.49
N ALA A 548 -14.97 -15.97 -8.32
CA ALA A 548 -14.85 -15.80 -9.79
C ALA A 548 -14.05 -14.55 -10.18
N HIS A 549 -13.16 -14.10 -9.28
CA HIS A 549 -12.25 -12.99 -9.51
C HIS A 549 -11.11 -13.46 -10.42
N ASN A 550 -10.97 -12.78 -11.55
CA ASN A 550 -9.90 -13.00 -12.51
C ASN A 550 -8.82 -11.93 -12.37
N VAL A 551 -7.57 -12.33 -12.60
CA VAL A 551 -6.43 -11.43 -12.75
C VAL A 551 -6.73 -10.44 -13.86
N ALA A 552 -6.85 -9.17 -13.48
CA ALA A 552 -7.08 -8.06 -14.38
C ALA A 552 -5.93 -7.91 -15.37
N ALA A 553 -6.28 -7.68 -16.63
CA ALA A 553 -5.33 -7.38 -17.70
C ALA A 553 -4.23 -8.45 -17.93
N SER A 554 -4.46 -9.70 -17.56
CA SER A 554 -3.46 -10.76 -17.74
C SER A 554 -3.29 -11.14 -19.21
N ALA A 555 -2.05 -11.48 -19.58
CA ALA A 555 -1.63 -11.89 -20.92
C ALA A 555 -1.08 -13.33 -20.96
N TYR A 556 -1.51 -14.18 -20.02
CA TYR A 556 -1.05 -15.56 -19.93
C TYR A 556 -1.39 -16.38 -21.19
N THR A 557 -0.54 -17.36 -21.52
CA THR A 557 -0.90 -18.38 -22.50
C THR A 557 -2.18 -19.09 -22.09
N ASN A 558 -3.16 -19.17 -23.02
CA ASN A 558 -4.52 -19.66 -22.77
C ASN A 558 -5.30 -18.89 -21.69
N GLY A 559 -4.89 -17.67 -21.33
CA GLY A 559 -5.47 -16.86 -20.25
C GLY A 559 -6.69 -16.03 -20.61
N ARG A 560 -7.10 -15.96 -21.90
CA ARG A 560 -8.26 -15.16 -22.36
C ARG A 560 -9.60 -15.54 -21.73
N LEU A 561 -9.74 -16.80 -21.31
CA LEU A 561 -11.04 -17.35 -20.89
C LEU A 561 -11.27 -17.24 -19.38
N GLU A 562 -10.26 -17.59 -18.58
CA GLU A 562 -10.36 -17.62 -17.12
C GLU A 562 -8.94 -17.62 -16.52
N SER A 563 -8.68 -16.66 -15.63
CA SER A 563 -7.39 -16.52 -14.93
C SER A 563 -7.65 -16.23 -13.46
N PRO A 564 -8.03 -17.23 -12.64
CA PRO A 564 -8.46 -16.99 -11.27
C PRO A 564 -7.36 -16.35 -10.41
N VAL A 565 -7.74 -15.38 -9.58
CA VAL A 565 -6.92 -14.88 -8.47
C VAL A 565 -6.77 -15.99 -7.45
N VAL A 566 -5.56 -16.16 -6.94
CA VAL A 566 -5.26 -17.21 -5.93
C VAL A 566 -5.89 -16.87 -4.58
N ASP A 567 -6.23 -17.88 -3.79
CA ASP A 567 -6.60 -17.67 -2.39
C ASP A 567 -5.38 -17.16 -1.62
N HIS A 568 -5.43 -15.89 -1.21
CA HIS A 568 -4.37 -15.25 -0.43
C HIS A 568 -4.48 -15.52 1.07
N LEU A 569 -5.54 -16.21 1.52
CA LEU A 569 -5.80 -16.54 2.91
C LEU A 569 -5.48 -18.00 3.24
N ASP A 570 -5.09 -18.81 2.24
CA ASP A 570 -4.72 -20.22 2.42
C ASP A 570 -3.25 -20.45 2.00
N PRO A 571 -2.38 -20.98 2.89
CA PRO A 571 -1.01 -21.35 2.53
C PRO A 571 -0.94 -22.37 1.38
N ALA A 572 -1.97 -23.19 1.18
CA ALA A 572 -2.05 -24.09 0.03
C ALA A 572 -2.26 -23.34 -1.31
N GLY A 573 -2.88 -22.16 -1.26
CA GLY A 573 -2.98 -21.24 -2.39
C GLY A 573 -1.63 -20.69 -2.80
N ALA A 574 -0.86 -20.14 -1.85
CA ALA A 574 0.51 -19.70 -2.12
C ALA A 574 1.40 -20.83 -2.63
N ALA A 575 1.30 -22.03 -2.06
CA ALA A 575 2.03 -23.20 -2.54
C ALA A 575 1.66 -23.55 -4.00
N GLU A 576 0.37 -23.55 -4.36
CA GLU A 576 -0.05 -23.77 -5.74
C GLU A 576 0.51 -22.70 -6.68
N TYR A 577 0.46 -21.42 -6.30
CA TYR A 577 1.02 -20.31 -7.09
C TYR A 577 2.54 -20.43 -7.28
N ILE A 578 3.26 -20.77 -6.20
CA ILE A 578 4.71 -20.98 -6.23
C ILE A 578 5.08 -22.16 -7.14
N ASP A 579 4.40 -23.29 -7.00
CA ASP A 579 4.70 -24.52 -7.75
C ASP A 579 4.37 -24.39 -9.24
N THR A 580 3.27 -23.70 -9.56
CA THR A 580 2.74 -23.65 -10.93
C THR A 580 3.25 -22.45 -11.73
N LEU A 581 3.62 -21.35 -11.08
CA LEU A 581 4.15 -20.15 -11.73
C LEU A 581 5.57 -19.83 -11.28
N ALA A 582 5.76 -19.56 -9.98
CA ALA A 582 6.99 -18.89 -9.52
C ALA A 582 8.25 -19.74 -9.76
N ASN A 583 8.20 -21.03 -9.39
CA ASN A 583 9.29 -21.99 -9.61
C ASN A 583 9.59 -22.16 -11.12
N PRO A 584 8.63 -22.55 -11.97
CA PRO A 584 8.86 -22.69 -13.42
C PRO A 584 9.41 -21.42 -14.08
N TRP A 585 8.96 -20.23 -13.65
CA TRP A 585 9.43 -18.97 -14.22
C TRP A 585 10.90 -18.73 -13.90
N LEU A 586 11.32 -18.80 -12.64
CA LEU A 586 12.71 -18.62 -12.28
C LEU A 586 13.62 -19.72 -12.88
N ASP A 587 13.15 -20.97 -12.94
CA ASP A 587 13.89 -22.06 -13.60
C ASP A 587 14.09 -21.78 -15.09
N SER A 588 13.05 -21.26 -15.75
CA SER A 588 13.08 -20.92 -17.17
C SER A 588 14.02 -19.77 -17.49
N LEU A 589 14.39 -18.93 -16.52
CA LEU A 589 15.32 -17.81 -16.70
C LEU A 589 16.80 -18.19 -16.56
N ALA A 590 17.12 -19.40 -16.08
CA ALA A 590 18.49 -19.86 -15.93
C ALA A 590 19.31 -19.74 -17.23
N PRO A 591 20.61 -19.36 -17.14
CA PRO A 591 21.39 -19.14 -15.91
C PRO A 591 21.23 -17.74 -15.28
N TYR A 592 20.40 -16.88 -15.85
CA TYR A 592 20.17 -15.53 -15.33
C TYR A 592 19.26 -15.57 -14.11
N LYS A 593 19.34 -14.51 -13.30
CA LYS A 593 18.50 -14.32 -12.11
C LYS A 593 18.08 -12.85 -12.01
N PRO A 594 16.79 -12.54 -11.80
CA PRO A 594 16.37 -11.17 -11.53
C PRO A 594 16.93 -10.71 -10.18
N ARG A 595 17.11 -9.40 -10.00
CA ARG A 595 17.48 -8.80 -8.71
C ARG A 595 16.34 -8.98 -7.71
N ALA A 596 15.11 -8.63 -8.11
CA ALA A 596 13.91 -8.81 -7.31
C ALA A 596 12.76 -9.41 -8.14
N VAL A 597 11.90 -10.14 -7.43
CA VAL A 597 10.51 -10.35 -7.85
C VAL A 597 9.64 -9.29 -7.19
N PHE A 598 8.69 -8.77 -7.95
CA PHE A 598 7.77 -7.74 -7.48
C PHE A 598 6.34 -8.29 -7.42
N ILE A 599 5.68 -8.06 -6.29
CA ILE A 599 4.23 -8.24 -6.13
C ILE A 599 3.62 -6.85 -6.08
N ASP A 600 2.77 -6.58 -7.08
CA ASP A 600 2.06 -5.31 -7.23
C ASP A 600 1.05 -5.10 -6.10
N SER A 601 0.45 -3.90 -6.06
CA SER A 601 -0.66 -3.65 -5.13
C SER A 601 -1.79 -4.66 -5.33
N PHE A 602 -2.59 -4.83 -4.28
CA PHE A 602 -3.66 -5.83 -4.25
C PHE A 602 -5.02 -5.17 -4.48
N GLU A 603 -5.88 -5.77 -5.31
CA GLU A 603 -7.22 -5.31 -5.66
C GLU A 603 -8.24 -6.38 -5.30
N LEU A 604 -8.15 -6.90 -4.08
CA LEU A 604 -8.95 -8.04 -3.63
C LEU A 604 -10.42 -7.65 -3.42
N ILE A 605 -11.32 -8.61 -3.69
CA ILE A 605 -12.76 -8.37 -3.75
C ILE A 605 -13.56 -9.58 -3.26
N GLY A 606 -14.76 -9.36 -2.73
CA GLY A 606 -15.71 -10.42 -2.36
C GLY A 606 -16.88 -9.89 -1.54
N GLU A 607 -17.95 -10.68 -1.36
CA GLU A 607 -19.07 -10.31 -0.51
C GLU A 607 -18.65 -10.34 0.98
N LEU A 608 -18.08 -11.46 1.41
CA LEU A 608 -17.26 -11.59 2.62
C LEU A 608 -16.06 -12.47 2.27
N PRO A 609 -14.85 -11.92 2.12
CA PRO A 609 -13.66 -12.70 1.80
C PRO A 609 -13.46 -13.87 2.76
N TRP A 610 -13.19 -15.07 2.24
CA TRP A 610 -13.20 -16.28 3.06
C TRP A 610 -12.20 -17.30 2.58
N SER A 611 -11.91 -18.29 3.43
CA SER A 611 -11.14 -19.47 3.05
C SER A 611 -11.52 -20.67 3.91
N SER A 612 -11.15 -21.87 3.46
CA SER A 612 -11.50 -23.12 4.13
C SER A 612 -10.88 -23.24 5.54
N VAL A 613 -9.74 -22.57 5.75
CA VAL A 613 -9.04 -22.54 7.05
C VAL A 613 -9.53 -21.43 7.98
N PHE A 614 -10.45 -20.57 7.52
CA PHE A 614 -10.81 -19.34 8.24
C PHE A 614 -11.48 -19.61 9.58
N ALA A 615 -12.56 -20.40 9.60
CA ALA A 615 -13.31 -20.67 10.82
C ALA A 615 -12.45 -21.33 11.92
N SER A 616 -11.63 -22.31 11.56
CA SER A 616 -10.73 -22.97 12.52
C SER A 616 -9.64 -22.04 13.03
N THR A 617 -9.11 -21.16 12.18
CA THR A 617 -8.11 -20.17 12.59
C THR A 617 -8.72 -19.13 13.50
N PHE A 618 -9.93 -18.66 13.17
CA PHE A 618 -10.70 -17.75 14.00
C PHE A 618 -10.93 -18.31 15.40
N GLU A 619 -11.45 -19.54 15.49
CA GLU A 619 -11.72 -20.18 16.79
C GLU A 619 -10.44 -20.35 17.60
N SER A 620 -9.32 -20.69 16.96
CA SER A 620 -8.02 -20.80 17.63
C SER A 620 -7.45 -19.46 18.11
N MET A 621 -7.76 -18.35 17.44
CA MET A 621 -7.26 -17.02 17.81
C MET A 621 -8.10 -16.37 18.90
N HIS A 622 -9.41 -16.62 18.89
CA HIS A 622 -10.37 -15.84 19.67
C HIS A 622 -11.13 -16.64 20.72
N ASP A 623 -10.96 -17.96 20.78
CA ASP A 623 -11.62 -18.87 21.74
C ASP A 623 -13.16 -18.91 21.64
N TYR A 624 -13.72 -18.66 20.45
CA TYR A 624 -15.14 -18.90 20.17
C TYR A 624 -15.41 -19.13 18.68
N ASP A 625 -16.54 -19.77 18.38
CA ASP A 625 -17.01 -20.01 17.02
C ASP A 625 -17.66 -18.75 16.42
N ILE A 626 -17.15 -18.31 15.26
CA ILE A 626 -17.69 -17.17 14.50
C ILE A 626 -19.07 -17.47 13.91
N THR A 627 -19.43 -18.74 13.68
CA THR A 627 -20.57 -19.14 12.86
C THR A 627 -21.89 -18.45 13.22
N PRO A 628 -22.32 -18.36 14.50
CA PRO A 628 -23.56 -17.67 14.86
C PRO A 628 -23.53 -16.17 14.57
N TYR A 629 -22.34 -15.58 14.44
CA TYR A 629 -22.11 -14.14 14.32
C TYR A 629 -21.82 -13.69 12.89
N LEU A 630 -21.65 -14.60 11.94
CA LEU A 630 -21.34 -14.29 10.54
C LEU A 630 -22.24 -13.21 9.93
N PRO A 631 -23.57 -13.16 10.17
CA PRO A 631 -24.40 -12.08 9.62
C PRO A 631 -23.97 -10.66 10.04
N LEU A 632 -23.31 -10.50 11.18
CA LEU A 632 -22.86 -9.19 11.69
C LEU A 632 -21.61 -8.66 10.99
N VAL A 633 -20.82 -9.51 10.31
CA VAL A 633 -19.56 -9.08 9.68
C VAL A 633 -19.72 -8.68 8.21
N PHE A 634 -20.86 -8.94 7.58
CA PHE A 634 -21.12 -8.53 6.20
C PHE A 634 -21.22 -7.01 6.06
N LYS A 635 -20.73 -6.50 4.93
CA LYS A 635 -20.95 -5.10 4.53
C LYS A 635 -22.05 -5.01 3.46
N SER A 636 -22.76 -3.90 3.44
CA SER A 636 -23.95 -3.67 2.60
C SER A 636 -23.73 -3.84 1.09
N ARG A 637 -22.49 -3.68 0.61
CA ARG A 637 -22.10 -3.85 -0.80
C ARG A 637 -20.89 -4.78 -0.97
N GLY A 638 -20.69 -5.69 -0.01
CA GLY A 638 -19.47 -6.50 0.04
C GLY A 638 -18.22 -5.65 0.29
N GLU A 639 -17.08 -6.28 0.05
CA GLU A 639 -15.73 -5.76 0.21
C GLU A 639 -15.02 -5.80 -1.14
N SER A 640 -15.19 -4.76 -1.96
CA SER A 640 -14.52 -4.63 -3.26
C SER A 640 -13.71 -3.35 -3.32
N LYS A 641 -12.39 -3.43 -3.53
CA LYS A 641 -11.51 -2.25 -3.67
C LYS A 641 -12.03 -1.29 -4.75
N TYR A 642 -12.42 -1.82 -5.91
CA TYR A 642 -12.95 -1.01 -7.02
C TYR A 642 -14.28 -0.30 -6.70
N VAL A 643 -15.15 -0.93 -5.90
CA VAL A 643 -16.43 -0.33 -5.53
C VAL A 643 -16.24 0.68 -4.40
N ASN A 644 -15.44 0.36 -3.38
CA ASN A 644 -15.21 1.20 -2.20
C ASN A 644 -14.60 2.56 -2.56
N VAL A 645 -13.75 2.60 -3.59
CA VAL A 645 -13.18 3.82 -4.18
C VAL A 645 -14.26 4.78 -4.70
N VAL A 646 -15.42 4.26 -5.14
CA VAL A 646 -16.51 5.07 -5.69
C VAL A 646 -17.62 5.30 -4.67
N ILE A 647 -18.01 4.24 -3.95
CA ILE A 647 -19.09 4.23 -2.97
C ILE A 647 -18.63 3.41 -1.77
N PRO A 648 -18.36 4.04 -0.62
CA PRO A 648 -18.03 3.32 0.61
C PRO A 648 -19.13 2.33 1.00
N SER A 649 -18.73 1.20 1.60
CA SER A 649 -19.62 0.15 2.08
C SER A 649 -19.60 0.12 3.62
N ASP A 650 -20.77 0.34 4.23
CA ASP A 650 -20.97 0.25 5.68
C ASP A 650 -21.41 -1.16 6.11
N SER A 651 -21.43 -1.40 7.42
CA SER A 651 -21.94 -2.64 8.01
C SER A 651 -23.39 -2.90 7.57
N ALA A 652 -23.69 -4.14 7.15
CA ALA A 652 -25.04 -4.52 6.71
C ALA A 652 -26.03 -4.60 7.88
N TYR A 653 -25.53 -4.92 9.08
CA TYR A 653 -26.31 -5.07 10.30
C TYR A 653 -25.56 -4.46 11.49
N GLN A 654 -26.31 -4.02 12.50
CA GLN A 654 -25.77 -3.64 13.80
C GLN A 654 -26.27 -4.59 14.90
N SER A 655 -25.75 -4.42 16.12
CA SER A 655 -26.12 -5.23 17.28
C SER A 655 -26.20 -4.38 18.54
N THR A 656 -26.57 -4.98 19.67
CA THR A 656 -26.38 -4.38 21.00
C THR A 656 -24.92 -4.51 21.46
N ASP A 657 -24.54 -3.69 22.45
CA ASP A 657 -23.29 -3.78 23.21
C ASP A 657 -22.01 -3.81 22.35
N GLU A 658 -22.07 -3.16 21.18
CA GLU A 658 -20.99 -3.12 20.19
C GLU A 658 -20.51 -4.51 19.73
N MET A 659 -21.34 -5.57 19.90
CA MET A 659 -21.01 -6.95 19.49
C MET A 659 -20.58 -7.01 18.02
N ALA A 660 -21.32 -6.40 17.09
CA ALA A 660 -20.99 -6.40 15.66
C ALA A 660 -19.60 -5.82 15.38
N ALA A 661 -19.26 -4.69 16.02
CA ALA A 661 -17.94 -4.09 15.88
C ALA A 661 -16.84 -5.00 16.42
N ARG A 662 -17.06 -5.64 17.58
CA ARG A 662 -16.11 -6.57 18.20
C ARG A 662 -15.89 -7.84 17.36
N ILE A 663 -16.96 -8.45 16.87
CA ILE A 663 -16.85 -9.62 15.98
C ILE A 663 -16.14 -9.23 14.69
N ARG A 664 -16.41 -8.04 14.15
CA ARG A 664 -15.74 -7.53 12.95
C ARG A 664 -14.24 -7.32 13.18
N GLU A 665 -13.85 -6.74 14.33
CA GLU A 665 -12.45 -6.62 14.75
C GLU A 665 -11.75 -7.99 14.80
N ASP A 666 -12.38 -8.99 15.42
CA ASP A 666 -11.83 -10.35 15.50
C ASP A 666 -11.72 -11.01 14.10
N TYR A 667 -12.72 -10.80 13.23
CA TYR A 667 -12.69 -11.28 11.84
C TYR A 667 -11.56 -10.64 11.03
N GLU A 668 -11.37 -9.32 11.13
CA GLU A 668 -10.32 -8.60 10.43
C GLU A 668 -8.94 -9.07 10.91
N LEU A 669 -8.72 -9.21 12.22
CA LEU A 669 -7.48 -9.75 12.78
C LEU A 669 -7.17 -11.17 12.28
N THR A 670 -8.19 -12.05 12.17
CA THR A 670 -7.99 -13.39 11.60
C THR A 670 -7.63 -13.32 10.13
N ARG A 671 -8.28 -12.44 9.37
CA ARG A 671 -8.01 -12.27 7.94
C ARG A 671 -6.60 -11.72 7.69
N GLU A 672 -6.17 -10.73 8.48
CA GLU A 672 -4.81 -10.17 8.45
C GLU A 672 -3.77 -11.26 8.70
N HIS A 673 -3.95 -12.04 9.78
CA HIS A 673 -3.08 -13.14 10.12
C HIS A 673 -2.97 -14.16 8.97
N LEU A 674 -4.09 -14.55 8.37
CA LEU A 674 -4.13 -15.50 7.25
C LEU A 674 -3.51 -14.94 5.99
N PHE A 675 -3.67 -13.66 5.69
CA PHE A 675 -3.03 -13.02 4.54
C PHE A 675 -1.50 -13.01 4.67
N GLU A 676 -1.00 -12.61 5.83
CA GLU A 676 0.44 -12.55 6.08
C GLU A 676 1.07 -13.94 6.15
N SER A 677 0.48 -14.86 6.91
CA SER A 677 1.01 -16.21 7.11
C SER A 677 0.72 -17.16 5.95
N GLY A 678 -0.39 -16.96 5.25
CA GLY A 678 -0.85 -17.79 4.13
C GLY A 678 -0.30 -17.38 2.78
N PHE A 679 0.07 -16.10 2.58
CA PHE A 679 0.58 -15.65 1.28
C PHE A 679 1.92 -14.92 1.37
N LEU A 680 2.02 -13.81 2.10
CA LEU A 680 3.22 -12.96 2.05
C LEU A 680 4.47 -13.67 2.62
N ARG A 681 4.36 -14.37 3.76
CA ARG A 681 5.48 -15.12 4.34
C ARG A 681 5.92 -16.31 3.47
N PRO A 682 5.02 -17.14 2.92
CA PRO A 682 5.41 -18.16 1.93
C PRO A 682 6.14 -17.59 0.71
N MET A 683 5.68 -16.44 0.18
CA MET A 683 6.36 -15.78 -0.93
C MET A 683 7.75 -15.25 -0.54
N LYS A 684 7.90 -14.74 0.69
CA LYS A 684 9.18 -14.29 1.26
C LYS A 684 10.15 -15.46 1.46
N ASP A 685 9.70 -16.54 2.07
CA ASP A 685 10.51 -17.75 2.29
C ASP A 685 10.97 -18.34 0.95
N TRP A 686 10.07 -18.39 -0.03
CA TRP A 686 10.41 -18.82 -1.39
C TRP A 686 11.46 -17.89 -2.03
N SER A 687 11.28 -16.56 -1.97
CA SER A 687 12.23 -15.62 -2.60
C SER A 687 13.64 -15.76 -2.01
N GLU A 688 13.75 -15.92 -0.68
CA GLU A 688 15.01 -16.16 0.01
C GLU A 688 15.67 -17.47 -0.42
N GLN A 689 14.91 -18.56 -0.48
CA GLN A 689 15.41 -19.87 -0.93
C GLN A 689 15.92 -19.83 -2.37
N ARG A 690 15.28 -19.02 -3.23
CA ARG A 690 15.69 -18.80 -4.62
C ARG A 690 16.81 -17.76 -4.75
N GLY A 691 17.15 -17.07 -3.68
CA GLY A 691 18.18 -16.02 -3.63
C GLY A 691 17.82 -14.81 -4.50
N VAL A 692 16.54 -14.41 -4.50
CA VAL A 692 16.02 -13.19 -5.13
C VAL A 692 15.33 -12.33 -4.08
N GLN A 693 15.38 -11.00 -4.24
CA GLN A 693 14.68 -10.12 -3.30
C GLN A 693 13.18 -10.13 -3.53
N LEU A 694 12.39 -10.03 -2.46
CA LEU A 694 10.96 -9.76 -2.55
C LEU A 694 10.68 -8.26 -2.39
N ARG A 695 10.08 -7.65 -3.41
CA ARG A 695 9.56 -6.28 -3.38
C ARG A 695 8.03 -6.31 -3.41
N VAL A 696 7.37 -5.54 -2.54
CA VAL A 696 5.89 -5.63 -2.38
C VAL A 696 5.29 -4.25 -2.19
N GLN A 697 4.22 -3.98 -2.95
CA GLN A 697 3.21 -2.99 -2.60
C GLN A 697 2.12 -3.66 -1.75
N ALA A 698 2.19 -3.51 -0.42
CA ALA A 698 1.34 -4.27 0.50
C ALA A 698 -0.11 -3.75 0.59
N HIS A 699 -0.36 -2.52 0.12
CA HIS A 699 -1.65 -1.86 0.26
C HIS A 699 -2.72 -2.46 -0.66
N GLY A 700 -3.99 -2.33 -0.23
CA GLY A 700 -5.14 -3.02 -0.84
C GLY A 700 -5.21 -4.52 -0.56
N GLY A 701 -4.23 -5.08 0.16
CA GLY A 701 -4.25 -6.45 0.66
C GLY A 701 -5.13 -6.58 1.90
N TYR A 702 -5.22 -7.79 2.45
CA TYR A 702 -6.04 -8.05 3.64
C TYR A 702 -5.29 -7.94 4.97
N GLY A 703 -3.99 -7.63 4.96
CA GLY A 703 -3.14 -7.47 6.15
C GLY A 703 -3.05 -6.04 6.68
N ASP A 704 -2.51 -5.88 7.89
CA ASP A 704 -2.08 -4.56 8.36
C ASP A 704 -0.95 -4.06 7.45
N TYR A 705 -1.07 -2.83 6.96
CA TYR A 705 -0.13 -2.30 5.98
C TYR A 705 1.31 -2.31 6.47
N LEU A 706 1.55 -1.94 7.73
CA LEU A 706 2.90 -1.86 8.27
C LEU A 706 3.48 -3.25 8.50
N ASP A 707 2.70 -4.17 9.07
CA ASP A 707 3.10 -5.55 9.30
C ASP A 707 3.38 -6.28 7.98
N SER A 708 2.52 -6.09 6.98
CA SER A 708 2.69 -6.64 5.63
C SER A 708 3.90 -6.05 4.89
N TYR A 709 4.13 -4.74 4.97
CA TYR A 709 5.32 -4.11 4.37
C TYR A 709 6.62 -4.62 4.99
N LYS A 710 6.65 -4.89 6.31
CA LYS A 710 7.86 -5.38 7.01
C LYS A 710 8.35 -6.73 6.48
N ILE A 711 7.46 -7.56 5.92
CA ILE A 711 7.79 -8.89 5.37
C ILE A 711 8.72 -8.77 4.15
N ALA A 712 8.57 -7.74 3.32
CA ALA A 712 9.34 -7.56 2.08
C ALA A 712 10.82 -7.21 2.35
N ASP A 713 11.72 -7.60 1.43
CA ASP A 713 13.11 -7.11 1.43
C ASP A 713 13.18 -5.63 1.07
N VAL A 714 12.30 -5.20 0.17
CA VAL A 714 12.11 -3.82 -0.25
C VAL A 714 10.61 -3.51 -0.18
N PRO A 715 10.14 -2.82 0.87
CA PRO A 715 8.80 -2.25 0.89
C PRO A 715 8.67 -1.21 -0.22
N GLU A 716 7.59 -1.26 -1.00
CA GLU A 716 7.32 -0.32 -2.08
C GLU A 716 5.99 0.41 -1.86
N SER A 717 6.04 1.74 -1.82
CA SER A 717 4.83 2.59 -1.85
C SER A 717 4.45 2.95 -3.29
N GLU A 718 3.45 3.81 -3.46
CA GLU A 718 3.20 4.47 -4.73
C GLU A 718 2.70 5.92 -4.60
N ALA A 719 2.77 6.66 -5.71
CA ALA A 719 2.26 8.02 -5.82
C ALA A 719 0.88 8.13 -6.52
N LEU A 720 0.26 7.01 -6.88
CA LEU A 720 -1.09 6.94 -7.44
C LEU A 720 -2.14 6.84 -6.31
N PHE A 721 -2.11 5.76 -5.53
CA PHE A 721 -3.02 5.57 -4.42
C PHE A 721 -2.83 6.62 -3.34
N ALA A 722 -3.94 7.04 -2.73
CA ALA A 722 -4.01 8.21 -1.84
C ALA A 722 -3.36 9.48 -2.44
N SER A 723 -3.22 9.55 -3.77
CA SER A 723 -2.53 10.61 -4.52
C SER A 723 -1.08 10.85 -4.09
N GLY A 724 -0.39 9.81 -3.62
CA GLY A 724 0.98 9.93 -3.14
C GLY A 724 1.10 10.84 -1.94
N SER A 725 0.07 10.87 -1.08
CA SER A 725 0.08 11.70 0.11
C SER A 725 1.28 11.39 1.00
N TYR A 726 1.76 12.41 1.70
CA TYR A 726 2.90 12.27 2.58
C TYR A 726 2.69 11.14 3.61
N ASP A 727 1.51 11.10 4.23
CA ASP A 727 1.14 10.08 5.22
C ASP A 727 1.10 8.66 4.61
N PHE A 728 0.70 8.52 3.34
CA PHE A 728 0.65 7.21 2.68
C PHE A 728 2.06 6.70 2.35
N LEU A 729 2.91 7.56 1.79
CA LEU A 729 4.32 7.25 1.52
C LEU A 729 5.08 6.87 2.80
N LYS A 730 4.69 7.48 3.92
CA LYS A 730 5.22 7.17 5.25
C LYS A 730 4.98 5.72 5.66
N LEU A 731 3.94 5.02 5.20
CA LEU A 731 3.67 3.65 5.62
C LEU A 731 4.81 2.69 5.25
N ALA A 732 5.18 2.63 3.96
CA ALA A 732 6.27 1.77 3.50
C ALA A 732 7.62 2.21 4.08
N ALA A 733 7.85 3.52 4.21
CA ALA A 733 9.06 4.06 4.83
C ALA A 733 9.20 3.66 6.30
N SER A 734 8.11 3.76 7.06
CA SER A 734 8.09 3.44 8.49
C SER A 734 8.29 1.94 8.72
N ALA A 735 7.55 1.10 7.98
CA ALA A 735 7.73 -0.35 8.01
C ALA A 735 9.17 -0.74 7.64
N GLY A 736 9.74 -0.11 6.61
CA GLY A 736 11.13 -0.32 6.24
C GLY A 736 12.12 0.05 7.33
N ASN A 737 11.94 1.20 8.00
CA ASN A 737 12.80 1.62 9.11
C ASN A 737 12.70 0.66 10.30
N VAL A 738 11.48 0.30 10.71
CA VAL A 738 11.22 -0.66 11.81
C VAL A 738 11.83 -2.03 11.50
N ALA A 739 11.77 -2.50 10.25
CA ALA A 739 12.39 -3.76 9.83
C ALA A 739 13.88 -3.66 9.49
N GLY A 740 14.52 -2.48 9.59
CA GLY A 740 15.94 -2.29 9.25
C GLY A 740 16.25 -2.45 7.76
N ARG A 741 15.29 -2.14 6.88
CA ARG A 741 15.46 -2.24 5.43
C ARG A 741 16.31 -1.09 4.91
N ARG A 742 17.33 -1.43 4.13
CA ARG A 742 18.20 -0.43 3.51
C ARG A 742 17.49 0.38 2.44
N PHE A 743 16.65 -0.27 1.64
CA PHE A 743 15.94 0.35 0.53
C PHE A 743 14.44 0.27 0.76
N ILE A 744 13.79 1.42 0.60
CA ILE A 744 12.34 1.57 0.53
C ILE A 744 12.07 2.27 -0.79
N SER A 745 11.27 1.64 -1.64
CA SER A 745 10.96 2.20 -2.95
C SER A 745 9.58 2.83 -3.03
N SER A 746 9.36 3.63 -4.07
CA SER A 746 8.02 4.08 -4.45
C SER A 746 7.89 4.07 -5.95
N GLU A 747 6.80 3.47 -6.42
CA GLU A 747 6.28 3.78 -7.74
C GLU A 747 5.93 5.26 -7.81
N SER A 748 6.55 5.98 -8.74
CA SER A 748 6.64 7.44 -8.72
C SER A 748 6.34 8.05 -10.08
N PHE A 749 6.01 9.34 -10.05
CA PHE A 749 5.80 10.19 -11.22
C PHE A 749 4.54 9.82 -12.03
N ILE A 750 3.46 9.38 -11.39
CA ILE A 750 2.15 9.14 -12.00
C ILE A 750 1.40 10.46 -12.16
N SER A 751 0.79 10.71 -13.31
CA SER A 751 -0.15 11.82 -13.49
C SER A 751 -1.55 11.30 -13.84
N LEU A 752 -2.56 11.74 -13.08
CA LEU A 752 -3.96 11.40 -13.35
C LEU A 752 -4.56 12.44 -14.29
N THR A 753 -4.24 12.37 -15.58
CA THR A 753 -4.64 13.38 -16.57
C THR A 753 -4.76 12.81 -17.97
N LEU A 754 -5.44 13.54 -18.85
CA LEU A 754 -5.54 13.22 -20.28
C LEU A 754 -4.28 13.60 -21.08
N ASP A 755 -3.35 14.35 -20.47
CA ASP A 755 -2.10 14.80 -21.07
C ASP A 755 -0.91 13.90 -20.63
N PHE A 756 -0.45 13.06 -21.55
CA PHE A 756 0.64 12.12 -21.30
C PHE A 756 1.98 12.79 -21.00
N ASP A 757 2.15 14.06 -21.42
CA ASP A 757 3.36 14.86 -21.19
C ASP A 757 3.16 15.92 -20.11
N ALA A 758 2.16 15.73 -19.22
CA ALA A 758 1.80 16.72 -18.20
C ALA A 758 2.90 17.04 -17.20
N LEU A 759 3.85 16.12 -16.96
CA LEU A 759 4.95 16.34 -16.03
C LEU A 759 6.10 17.06 -16.71
N THR A 760 6.43 18.25 -16.22
CA THR A 760 7.64 18.97 -16.62
C THR A 760 8.86 18.42 -15.87
N PRO A 761 10.11 18.66 -16.35
CA PRO A 761 11.32 18.32 -15.59
C PRO A 761 11.33 18.88 -14.15
N ASP A 762 10.70 20.03 -13.91
CA ASP A 762 10.58 20.62 -12.58
C ASP A 762 9.70 19.79 -11.64
N ASP A 763 8.62 19.20 -12.17
CA ASP A 763 7.72 18.34 -11.42
C ASP A 763 8.40 17.05 -10.95
N TYR A 764 9.34 16.51 -11.73
CA TYR A 764 10.14 15.35 -11.29
C TYR A 764 10.99 15.69 -10.05
N TYR A 765 11.63 16.86 -10.01
CA TYR A 765 12.38 17.28 -8.82
C TYR A 765 11.47 17.49 -7.61
N PHE A 766 10.29 18.09 -7.82
CA PHE A 766 9.29 18.31 -6.77
C PHE A 766 8.77 16.98 -6.20
N LEU A 767 8.29 16.08 -7.07
CA LEU A 767 7.73 14.79 -6.65
C LEU A 767 8.79 13.88 -6.03
N ALA A 768 10.02 13.89 -6.53
CA ALA A 768 11.12 13.18 -5.90
C ALA A 768 11.41 13.76 -4.50
N GLY A 769 11.55 15.08 -4.38
CA GLY A 769 11.75 15.72 -3.08
C GLY A 769 10.68 15.36 -2.06
N HIS A 770 9.41 15.34 -2.48
CA HIS A 770 8.27 14.91 -1.66
C HIS A 770 8.45 13.48 -1.16
N ALA A 771 8.65 12.53 -2.07
CA ALA A 771 8.81 11.12 -1.71
C ALA A 771 10.03 10.88 -0.81
N PHE A 772 11.17 11.47 -1.14
CA PHE A 772 12.39 11.34 -0.33
C PHE A 772 12.24 11.95 1.06
N SER A 773 11.52 13.07 1.17
CA SER A 773 11.22 13.67 2.47
C SER A 773 10.25 12.85 3.31
N ALA A 774 9.44 11.97 2.68
CA ALA A 774 8.59 11.00 3.39
C ALA A 774 9.35 9.75 3.86
N GLY A 775 10.63 9.60 3.50
CA GLY A 775 11.47 8.45 3.89
C GLY A 775 11.64 7.39 2.79
N ILE A 776 11.01 7.57 1.63
CA ILE A 776 11.36 6.78 0.44
C ILE A 776 12.82 7.08 0.09
N ASN A 777 13.58 6.08 -0.31
CA ASN A 777 14.98 6.31 -0.70
C ASN A 777 15.35 5.69 -2.05
N ARG A 778 14.38 5.16 -2.80
CA ARG A 778 14.54 4.73 -4.18
C ARG A 778 13.25 4.98 -4.97
N THR A 779 13.35 5.54 -6.15
CA THR A 779 12.20 5.75 -7.04
C THR A 779 12.14 4.68 -8.13
N VAL A 780 10.92 4.25 -8.46
CA VAL A 780 10.59 3.44 -9.63
C VAL A 780 9.67 4.28 -10.51
N HIS A 781 10.09 4.62 -11.72
CA HIS A 781 9.29 5.44 -12.62
C HIS A 781 8.13 4.61 -13.18
N HIS A 782 6.91 5.09 -13.00
CA HIS A 782 5.68 4.60 -13.68
C HIS A 782 5.56 5.37 -14.98
N GLY A 783 6.02 4.96 -16.15
CA GLY A 783 6.75 3.80 -16.58
C GLY A 783 6.96 3.98 -18.09
N TYR A 784 7.63 3.05 -18.72
CA TYR A 784 7.92 3.04 -20.14
C TYR A 784 6.99 2.02 -20.82
N ALA A 785 6.10 2.47 -21.71
CA ALA A 785 5.33 1.57 -22.56
C ALA A 785 6.18 1.12 -23.75
N TYR A 786 6.34 -0.20 -23.93
CA TYR A 786 7.07 -0.76 -25.08
C TYR A 786 6.51 -0.20 -26.41
N HIS A 787 7.39 0.09 -27.36
CA HIS A 787 7.01 0.61 -28.67
C HIS A 787 6.22 -0.44 -29.46
N TYR A 788 4.91 -0.35 -29.31
CA TYR A 788 3.96 -1.22 -29.97
C TYR A 788 2.94 -0.40 -30.73
N LEU A 789 2.81 -0.70 -32.03
CA LEU A 789 1.93 0.05 -32.89
C LEU A 789 0.51 -0.52 -32.89
N LEU A 790 -0.47 0.29 -32.50
CA LEU A 790 -1.88 0.00 -32.70
C LEU A 790 -2.29 0.39 -34.14
N PRO A 791 -3.11 -0.44 -34.81
CA PRO A 791 -3.50 -0.24 -36.21
C PRO A 791 -4.23 1.07 -36.50
#